data_AF-A0A2P8F8K0-F1
#
_entry.id   AF-A0A2P8F8K0-F1
#
_cell.length_a   1.000
_cell.length_b   1.000
_cell.length_c   1.000
_cell.angle_alpha   90.00
_cell.angle_beta   90.00
_cell.angle_gamma   90.00
#
_symmetry.space_group_name_H-M   'P 1'
#
loop_
_entity.id
_entity.type
_entity.pdbx_description
1 polymer ?
#
loop_
_entity_poly.entity_id
_entity_poly.type
_entity_poly.pdbx_seq_one_letter_code
_entity_poly.pdbx_strand_id
1 'polypeptide(L)'
;MKQVNRLSGGLVDRDQVLGFTFDGKRYEGHGGDTLASALLANGVRLMGRSFKYHRPRGVMTAGSEEPDALVELRSGGRQEPNTRATVAELFDGMQARSQNRWPSLRHDMMAVNDRLSNFLTAGFYYKTFMWPKAFWEKLYEPTIRHAAGLGRVSGEDDPDVYDKGFLHCDLLIIGAGPAGLSAALTAGRAGARVILADEDFAFGGRLNAEMFEVGGEAGSDWAKAAVAELASMGNVRLMARTTVVGAFDHGVYGAVERVADHVAAPVEGQPRQVFWRITSKRALLCAGATERPIAFANNDRPGIMMASAVRSFANRWAVAAHETVAVFTNNDDGHRTAADLIAKGVRVTAVIDTRADAPAVEGAELFAGAQVIDSRGRLGLESVRIRTAQGFTRDIVCGALAVSGGWNPNVHLTCHQRGRPQWDETLAAFVPGPDLPVGMLVAGAASGVLSTEGALRTGAEGAVAVLADLGIAATAAVPQAEDAPVDLTPFWHVSESKGRAWIDMQNDVTVKDIKLAHQENFVSVEHLKRYTTLGMATDQGKTSNMGGLAVMAELTGKSIPETGTTMFRPPYTPVSFGALAGRAVGKHFHPVRETPSHNWATERGAVFVEVGDWLRAQWFPQPGETHWRQSVDREVLATRRSVGVCDVTTLGKIDVQGADAAEFLNKVYANAFAKLPVGKVRYGLMLREDGIAYDDGTAARFAEDHFVVTTTTANAVLVYRQMEFARQCLWPDLDVQLISTTEAWAQYAVAGPNSRKLLEKIVDPRFDISNEAFPFMACGEVTICGGLRARLFRISFSGELAYEIAVPTRYGDAMIRALMDEGEAFDVVPYGTEALGVMRIEKGHAAGNELNGTTTALNLGMGRMVSKKKDCIGNTLSERAGLNMADALKLVGVKPVDATQAVKAGGHLMAKEGPVDAAHDQGYVTSAAYSPILESSIGLALLKNGAARLGEVMRIANPLEGDDVEVEIVSAHFVDPDGEKLRV
;
A
#
# COMPACT_ATOMS: atom_id res chain seq x y z
N MET A 1 4.08 5.40 -43.87
CA MET A 1 5.32 4.57 -43.92
C MET A 1 4.91 3.15 -44.32
N LYS A 2 5.78 2.30 -44.91
CA LYS A 2 5.34 0.94 -45.26
C LYS A 2 5.59 0.00 -44.07
N GLN A 3 4.55 -0.58 -43.48
CA GLN A 3 4.67 -1.67 -42.50
C GLN A 3 5.21 -2.92 -43.22
N VAL A 4 6.53 -3.08 -43.24
CA VAL A 4 7.24 -4.08 -44.05
C VAL A 4 6.93 -5.53 -43.65
N ASN A 5 6.49 -5.76 -42.41
CA ASN A 5 6.22 -7.09 -41.87
C ASN A 5 4.71 -7.37 -41.67
N ARG A 6 3.82 -6.47 -42.08
CA ARG A 6 2.37 -6.68 -41.94
C ARG A 6 1.87 -7.68 -42.97
N LEU A 7 1.20 -8.71 -42.49
CA LEU A 7 0.52 -9.77 -43.24
C LEU A 7 -0.95 -9.40 -43.47
N SER A 8 -1.69 -10.24 -44.22
CA SER A 8 -3.14 -10.11 -44.39
C SER A 8 -3.94 -10.73 -43.23
N GLY A 9 -5.13 -10.20 -42.95
CA GLY A 9 -6.02 -10.69 -41.88
C GLY A 9 -5.67 -10.10 -40.51
N GLY A 10 -5.86 -10.91 -39.46
CA GLY A 10 -5.66 -10.54 -38.05
C GLY A 10 -6.88 -9.85 -37.42
N LEU A 11 -6.90 -9.82 -36.09
CA LEU A 11 -7.87 -9.13 -35.23
C LEU A 11 -7.43 -7.67 -34.98
N VAL A 12 -7.16 -6.95 -36.06
CA VAL A 12 -6.82 -5.51 -36.03
C VAL A 12 -7.79 -4.72 -36.89
N ASP A 13 -8.17 -3.54 -36.44
CA ASP A 13 -9.01 -2.60 -37.18
C ASP A 13 -8.16 -1.79 -38.16
N ARG A 14 -8.21 -2.17 -39.43
CA ARG A 14 -7.43 -1.54 -40.50
C ARG A 14 -8.00 -0.19 -40.95
N ASP A 15 -9.26 0.11 -40.63
CA ASP A 15 -9.89 1.38 -40.92
C ASP A 15 -9.46 2.46 -39.91
N GLN A 16 -9.02 2.03 -38.73
CA GLN A 16 -8.44 2.89 -37.71
C GLN A 16 -6.91 2.89 -37.77
N VAL A 17 -6.32 3.91 -38.39
CA VAL A 17 -4.85 4.14 -38.39
C VAL A 17 -4.45 4.96 -37.16
N LEU A 18 -3.51 4.45 -36.37
CA LEU A 18 -3.00 5.10 -35.16
C LEU A 18 -1.55 5.54 -35.35
N GLY A 19 -1.25 6.83 -35.13
CA GLY A 19 0.10 7.37 -35.15
C GLY A 19 0.76 7.27 -33.79
N PHE A 20 2.01 6.81 -33.71
CA PHE A 20 2.76 6.77 -32.45
C PHE A 20 4.24 7.08 -32.65
N THR A 21 4.96 7.30 -31.55
CA THR A 21 6.40 7.52 -31.57
C THR A 21 7.13 6.53 -30.67
N PHE A 22 8.24 6.00 -31.17
CA PHE A 22 9.18 5.19 -30.40
C PHE A 22 10.58 5.78 -30.58
N ASP A 23 11.21 6.17 -29.49
CA ASP A 23 12.54 6.79 -29.50
C ASP A 23 12.62 8.05 -30.37
N GLY A 24 11.54 8.84 -30.39
CA GLY A 24 11.42 10.07 -31.18
C GLY A 24 11.17 9.84 -32.67
N LYS A 25 11.15 8.59 -33.15
CA LYS A 25 10.77 8.26 -34.52
C LYS A 25 9.29 7.91 -34.61
N ARG A 26 8.61 8.47 -35.61
CA ARG A 26 7.19 8.24 -35.87
C ARG A 26 6.97 6.91 -36.60
N TYR A 27 5.87 6.24 -36.25
CA TYR A 27 5.39 4.98 -36.84
C TYR A 27 3.85 5.00 -36.93
N GLU A 28 3.30 4.02 -37.65
CA GLU A 28 1.86 3.83 -37.84
C GLU A 28 1.46 2.41 -37.42
N GLY A 29 0.34 2.27 -36.72
CA GLY A 29 -0.28 1.01 -36.31
C GLY A 29 -1.78 1.04 -36.54
N HIS A 30 -2.49 0.03 -36.02
CA HIS A 30 -3.93 -0.13 -36.19
C HIS A 30 -4.65 -0.32 -34.85
N GLY A 31 -5.96 -0.06 -34.81
CA GLY A 31 -6.79 -0.43 -33.66
C GLY A 31 -6.63 -1.93 -33.34
N GLY A 32 -6.46 -2.27 -32.06
CA GLY A 32 -6.19 -3.65 -31.63
C GLY A 32 -4.72 -4.08 -31.68
N ASP A 33 -3.80 -3.26 -32.20
CA ASP A 33 -2.36 -3.49 -32.01
C ASP A 33 -1.94 -3.26 -30.54
N THR A 34 -0.89 -3.95 -30.14
CA THR A 34 -0.06 -3.56 -28.99
C THR A 34 1.15 -2.77 -29.49
N LEU A 35 1.86 -2.07 -28.61
CA LEU A 35 3.10 -1.40 -29.00
C LEU A 35 4.10 -2.38 -29.65
N ALA A 36 4.22 -3.60 -29.12
CA ALA A 36 5.11 -4.62 -29.69
C ALA A 36 4.67 -5.07 -31.09
N SER A 37 3.39 -5.37 -31.31
CA SER A 37 2.90 -5.79 -32.63
C SER A 37 3.08 -4.67 -33.67
N ALA A 38 2.78 -3.43 -33.30
CA ALA A 38 2.96 -2.27 -34.17
C ALA A 38 4.43 -2.01 -34.51
N LEU A 39 5.34 -2.15 -33.53
CA LEU A 39 6.78 -2.02 -33.76
C LEU A 39 7.31 -3.11 -34.70
N LEU A 40 6.92 -4.37 -34.48
CA LEU A 40 7.29 -5.49 -35.36
C LEU A 40 6.75 -5.29 -36.78
N ALA A 41 5.50 -4.84 -36.93
CA ALA A 41 4.90 -4.55 -38.25
C ALA A 41 5.72 -3.53 -39.05
N ASN A 42 6.34 -2.56 -38.34
CA ASN A 42 7.22 -1.55 -38.91
C ASN A 42 8.70 -2.00 -39.03
N GLY A 43 9.00 -3.27 -38.79
CA GLY A 43 10.36 -3.83 -38.91
C GLY A 43 11.29 -3.50 -37.75
N VAL A 44 10.75 -3.03 -36.61
CA VAL A 44 11.54 -2.70 -35.42
C VAL A 44 11.71 -3.95 -34.56
N ARG A 45 12.89 -4.57 -34.63
CA ARG A 45 13.25 -5.75 -33.80
C ARG A 45 13.97 -5.38 -32.50
N LEU A 46 14.73 -4.30 -32.52
CA LEU A 46 15.48 -3.81 -31.36
C LEU A 46 14.59 -2.88 -30.54
N MET A 47 14.24 -3.29 -29.33
CA MET A 47 13.29 -2.58 -28.46
C MET A 47 13.88 -2.17 -27.11
N GLY A 48 14.97 -2.82 -26.67
CA GLY A 48 15.58 -2.54 -25.39
C GLY A 48 17.05 -2.94 -25.30
N ARG A 49 17.61 -2.75 -24.10
CA ARG A 49 18.98 -3.14 -23.73
C ARG A 49 18.93 -3.92 -22.42
N SER A 50 19.76 -4.95 -22.34
CA SER A 50 19.84 -5.79 -21.15
C SER A 50 20.34 -5.01 -19.94
N PHE A 51 19.89 -5.40 -18.75
CA PHE A 51 20.09 -4.68 -17.49
C PHE A 51 21.57 -4.41 -17.16
N LYS A 52 22.42 -5.42 -17.23
CA LYS A 52 23.81 -5.38 -16.75
C LYS A 52 24.81 -5.19 -17.88
N TYR A 53 24.61 -5.93 -18.96
CA TYR A 53 25.58 -6.01 -20.06
C TYR A 53 25.26 -5.09 -21.24
N HIS A 54 24.12 -4.39 -21.21
CA HIS A 54 23.63 -3.53 -22.31
C HIS A 54 23.60 -4.27 -23.65
N ARG A 55 23.28 -5.56 -23.62
CA ARG A 55 23.13 -6.35 -24.84
C ARG A 55 21.85 -5.94 -25.55
N PRO A 56 21.84 -5.86 -26.89
CA PRO A 56 20.64 -5.54 -27.65
C PRO A 56 19.54 -6.56 -27.35
N ARG A 57 18.33 -6.09 -27.01
CA ARG A 57 17.16 -6.95 -26.75
C ARG A 57 15.98 -6.57 -27.65
N GLY A 58 15.18 -7.57 -28.01
CA GLY A 58 13.92 -7.40 -28.74
C GLY A 58 12.78 -8.01 -27.94
N VAL A 59 11.56 -7.90 -28.45
CA VAL A 59 10.43 -8.64 -27.88
C VAL A 59 10.70 -10.14 -27.92
N MET A 60 10.37 -10.85 -26.84
CA MET A 60 10.57 -12.30 -26.71
C MET A 60 9.24 -13.06 -26.69
N THR A 61 8.18 -12.45 -26.17
CA THR A 61 6.90 -13.08 -25.84
C THR A 61 5.73 -12.24 -26.42
N ALA A 62 4.48 -12.53 -26.03
CA ALA A 62 3.31 -11.79 -26.51
C ALA A 62 2.32 -11.38 -25.39
N GLY A 63 2.63 -11.64 -24.13
CA GLY A 63 1.77 -11.31 -22.98
C GLY A 63 2.50 -10.61 -21.82
N SER A 64 1.97 -10.78 -20.61
CA SER A 64 2.48 -10.16 -19.39
C SER A 64 3.80 -10.77 -18.88
N GLU A 65 4.20 -11.90 -19.47
CA GLU A 65 5.45 -12.62 -19.25
C GLU A 65 6.69 -12.01 -19.94
N GLU A 66 6.52 -10.93 -20.71
CA GLU A 66 7.60 -10.28 -21.46
C GLU A 66 8.75 -9.77 -20.56
N PRO A 67 9.99 -10.27 -20.76
CA PRO A 67 11.14 -9.84 -19.95
C PRO A 67 11.96 -8.70 -20.58
N ASP A 68 11.90 -8.51 -21.90
CA ASP A 68 12.92 -7.75 -22.64
C ASP A 68 12.43 -6.42 -23.21
N ALA A 69 11.26 -6.41 -23.85
CA ALA A 69 10.67 -5.23 -24.50
C ALA A 69 9.98 -4.29 -23.48
N LEU A 70 10.77 -3.76 -22.54
CA LEU A 70 10.35 -2.78 -21.54
C LEU A 70 10.59 -1.35 -22.03
N VAL A 71 9.56 -0.50 -21.91
CA VAL A 71 9.56 0.90 -22.36
C VAL A 71 9.09 1.84 -21.26
N GLU A 72 9.51 3.10 -21.36
CA GLU A 72 8.87 4.22 -20.69
C GLU A 72 7.75 4.74 -21.58
N LEU A 73 6.52 4.82 -21.04
CA LEU A 73 5.39 5.45 -21.71
C LEU A 73 5.17 6.87 -21.20
N ARG A 74 4.54 7.69 -22.04
CA ARG A 74 4.06 9.05 -21.72
C ARG A 74 5.22 9.98 -21.31
N SER A 75 4.91 11.08 -20.62
CA SER A 75 5.88 12.12 -20.20
C SER A 75 5.34 12.94 -19.02
N GLY A 76 6.22 13.70 -18.35
CA GLY A 76 5.87 14.55 -17.20
C GLY A 76 5.36 13.72 -16.01
N GLY A 77 4.44 14.25 -15.23
CA GLY A 77 3.76 13.55 -14.12
C GLY A 77 3.12 12.21 -14.49
N ARG A 78 2.78 11.98 -15.77
CA ARG A 78 2.20 10.70 -16.25
C ARG A 78 3.22 9.67 -16.74
N GLN A 79 4.52 9.96 -16.63
CA GLN A 79 5.57 9.05 -17.11
C GLN A 79 5.50 7.71 -16.38
N GLU A 80 5.45 6.61 -17.15
CA GLU A 80 5.34 5.26 -16.60
C GLU A 80 6.53 4.39 -17.04
N PRO A 81 7.43 4.03 -16.12
CA PRO A 81 8.57 3.17 -16.44
C PRO A 81 8.21 1.69 -16.48
N ASN A 82 9.06 0.90 -17.15
CA ASN A 82 9.02 -0.56 -17.18
C ASN A 82 7.71 -1.14 -17.71
N THR A 83 7.02 -0.42 -18.59
CA THR A 83 5.84 -0.95 -19.26
C THR A 83 6.26 -1.98 -20.30
N ARG A 84 5.61 -3.14 -20.30
CA ARG A 84 5.84 -4.18 -21.31
C ARG A 84 5.14 -3.77 -22.61
N ALA A 85 5.91 -3.68 -23.70
CA ALA A 85 5.36 -3.32 -25.00
C ALA A 85 4.31 -4.31 -25.53
N THR A 86 4.34 -5.57 -25.05
CA THR A 86 3.42 -6.65 -25.42
C THR A 86 2.01 -6.49 -24.88
N VAL A 87 1.82 -5.74 -23.80
CA VAL A 87 0.49 -5.51 -23.17
C VAL A 87 0.05 -4.05 -23.22
N ALA A 88 0.89 -3.16 -23.75
CA ALA A 88 0.54 -1.76 -23.98
C ALA A 88 -0.35 -1.65 -25.23
N GLU A 89 -1.66 -1.58 -25.03
CA GLU A 89 -2.65 -1.34 -26.08
C GLU A 89 -2.34 -0.01 -26.80
N LEU A 90 -2.24 -0.06 -28.13
CA LEU A 90 -1.88 1.10 -28.93
C LEU A 90 -3.02 2.12 -28.96
N PHE A 91 -2.69 3.39 -28.79
CA PHE A 91 -3.61 4.51 -28.98
C PHE A 91 -2.95 5.63 -29.78
N ASP A 92 -3.76 6.47 -30.42
CA ASP A 92 -3.25 7.56 -31.25
C ASP A 92 -2.47 8.59 -30.41
N GLY A 93 -1.32 9.00 -30.90
CA GLY A 93 -0.41 9.91 -30.20
C GLY A 93 0.45 9.25 -29.11
N MET A 94 0.43 7.91 -28.96
CA MET A 94 1.28 7.22 -27.99
C MET A 94 2.76 7.61 -28.14
N GLN A 95 3.41 7.88 -27.01
CA GLN A 95 4.85 8.13 -26.93
C GLN A 95 5.51 7.06 -26.07
N ALA A 96 6.48 6.36 -26.65
CA ALA A 96 7.26 5.34 -25.97
C ALA A 96 8.77 5.58 -26.14
N ARG A 97 9.54 5.25 -25.12
CA ARG A 97 11.00 5.35 -25.12
C ARG A 97 11.61 4.04 -24.63
N SER A 98 12.61 3.54 -25.34
CA SER A 98 13.41 2.41 -24.88
C SER A 98 14.25 2.78 -23.66
N GLN A 99 14.48 1.78 -22.81
CA GLN A 99 15.17 1.93 -21.52
C GLN A 99 16.63 1.47 -21.59
N ASN A 100 17.40 1.86 -20.59
CA ASN A 100 18.79 1.45 -20.37
C ASN A 100 19.73 1.62 -21.59
N ARG A 101 19.61 2.76 -22.29
CA ARG A 101 20.28 3.05 -23.57
C ARG A 101 20.93 4.42 -23.57
N TRP A 102 22.25 4.50 -23.77
CA TRP A 102 22.95 5.78 -23.86
C TRP A 102 24.07 5.81 -24.92
N PRO A 103 24.12 6.79 -25.83
CA PRO A 103 23.14 7.88 -26.02
C PRO A 103 21.86 7.43 -26.74
N SER A 104 21.85 6.27 -27.41
CA SER A 104 20.69 5.79 -28.18
C SER A 104 20.59 4.27 -28.16
N LEU A 105 19.42 3.74 -28.54
CA LEU A 105 19.20 2.30 -28.53
C LEU A 105 20.13 1.55 -29.49
N ARG A 106 20.45 2.13 -30.66
CA ARG A 106 21.36 1.53 -31.65
C ARG A 106 22.83 1.72 -31.29
N HIS A 107 23.19 2.93 -30.84
CA HIS A 107 24.56 3.29 -30.45
C HIS A 107 24.59 3.45 -28.92
N ASP A 108 24.81 2.34 -28.23
CA ASP A 108 24.92 2.30 -26.77
C ASP A 108 26.40 2.18 -26.36
N MET A 109 26.94 3.18 -25.68
CA MET A 109 28.32 3.22 -25.22
C MET A 109 28.55 2.28 -24.02
N MET A 110 27.53 2.04 -23.20
CA MET A 110 27.62 1.10 -22.07
C MET A 110 27.67 -0.37 -22.51
N ALA A 111 27.45 -0.64 -23.80
CA ALA A 111 27.68 -1.94 -24.41
C ALA A 111 29.15 -2.43 -24.29
N VAL A 112 30.09 -1.58 -23.85
CA VAL A 112 31.44 -2.01 -23.45
C VAL A 112 31.42 -3.02 -22.29
N ASN A 113 30.42 -2.95 -21.40
CA ASN A 113 30.24 -3.88 -20.27
C ASN A 113 30.15 -5.34 -20.74
N ASP A 114 29.57 -5.57 -21.92
CA ASP A 114 29.49 -6.87 -22.59
C ASP A 114 30.88 -7.51 -22.78
N ARG A 115 31.90 -6.70 -23.12
CA ARG A 115 33.29 -7.16 -23.31
C ARG A 115 34.00 -7.45 -21.99
N LEU A 116 33.57 -6.83 -20.90
CA LEU A 116 34.09 -7.03 -19.55
C LEU A 116 33.29 -8.07 -18.75
N SER A 117 32.39 -8.80 -19.41
CA SER A 117 31.44 -9.72 -18.76
C SER A 117 32.07 -10.79 -17.86
N ASN A 118 33.31 -11.20 -18.11
CA ASN A 118 34.03 -12.14 -17.25
C ASN A 118 34.40 -11.57 -15.86
N PHE A 119 34.49 -10.25 -15.71
CA PHE A 119 34.71 -9.59 -14.41
C PHE A 119 33.39 -9.25 -13.72
N LEU A 120 32.30 -9.14 -14.48
CA LEU A 120 30.97 -8.84 -13.97
C LEU A 120 30.17 -10.14 -13.78
N THR A 121 30.60 -11.05 -12.91
CA THR A 121 29.85 -12.29 -12.60
C THR A 121 28.70 -12.02 -11.62
N ALA A 122 27.85 -13.02 -11.36
CA ALA A 122 26.94 -12.99 -10.21
C ALA A 122 27.70 -12.67 -8.91
N GLY A 123 27.09 -11.88 -8.02
CA GLY A 123 27.68 -11.47 -6.73
C GLY A 123 28.89 -10.52 -6.78
N PHE A 124 29.37 -10.09 -7.95
CA PHE A 124 30.59 -9.29 -8.09
C PHE A 124 30.58 -7.99 -7.26
N TYR A 125 29.49 -7.22 -7.32
CA TYR A 125 29.44 -5.92 -6.65
C TYR A 125 29.49 -6.02 -5.12
N TYR A 126 28.91 -7.07 -4.54
CA TYR A 126 29.01 -7.35 -3.09
C TYR A 126 30.44 -7.67 -2.67
N LYS A 127 31.23 -8.29 -3.55
CA LYS A 127 32.62 -8.69 -3.26
C LYS A 127 33.62 -7.55 -3.43
N THR A 128 33.34 -6.59 -4.31
CA THR A 128 34.34 -5.59 -4.74
C THR A 128 34.04 -4.17 -4.28
N PHE A 129 32.78 -3.75 -4.13
CA PHE A 129 32.43 -2.33 -3.95
C PHE A 129 31.86 -1.95 -2.57
N MET A 130 31.71 -2.90 -1.63
CA MET A 130 31.16 -2.59 -0.30
C MET A 130 32.14 -1.83 0.63
N TRP A 131 33.42 -1.72 0.25
CA TRP A 131 34.45 -1.06 1.04
C TRP A 131 35.31 -0.13 0.18
N PRO A 132 35.65 1.08 0.66
CA PRO A 132 35.19 1.74 1.89
C PRO A 132 33.72 2.20 1.82
N LYS A 133 33.00 2.22 2.96
CA LYS A 133 31.58 2.62 3.04
C LYS A 133 31.30 3.99 2.40
N ALA A 134 32.20 4.97 2.61
CA ALA A 134 32.05 6.31 2.03
C ALA A 134 32.10 6.32 0.50
N PHE A 135 32.85 5.40 -0.13
CA PHE A 135 32.90 5.28 -1.58
C PHE A 135 31.69 4.54 -2.15
N TRP A 136 31.13 3.58 -1.41
CA TRP A 136 29.85 2.98 -1.77
C TRP A 136 28.78 4.07 -1.92
N GLU A 137 28.55 4.86 -0.87
CA GLU A 137 27.49 5.89 -0.84
C GLU A 137 27.73 7.03 -1.85
N LYS A 138 28.99 7.48 -2.03
CA LYS A 138 29.28 8.69 -2.81
C LYS A 138 29.70 8.45 -4.27
N LEU A 139 30.18 7.25 -4.61
CA LEU A 139 30.79 6.99 -5.93
C LEU A 139 30.22 5.75 -6.61
N TYR A 140 30.32 4.59 -5.96
CA TYR A 140 29.94 3.31 -6.59
C TYR A 140 28.44 3.19 -6.75
N GLU A 141 27.66 3.43 -5.70
CA GLU A 141 26.21 3.28 -5.73
C GLU A 141 25.54 4.23 -6.75
N PRO A 142 25.82 5.55 -6.78
CA PRO A 142 25.21 6.43 -7.78
C PRO A 142 25.54 6.02 -9.22
N THR A 143 26.80 5.65 -9.48
CA THR A 143 27.25 5.25 -10.83
C THR A 143 26.63 3.92 -11.26
N ILE A 144 26.58 2.93 -10.36
CA ILE A 144 25.96 1.62 -10.61
C ILE A 144 24.45 1.78 -10.80
N ARG A 145 23.75 2.57 -9.97
CA ARG A 145 22.31 2.82 -10.14
C ARG A 145 21.99 3.53 -11.47
N HIS A 146 22.85 4.44 -11.92
CA HIS A 146 22.67 5.09 -13.22
C HIS A 146 22.94 4.12 -14.39
N ALA A 147 23.93 3.23 -14.26
CA ALA A 147 24.32 2.28 -15.32
C ALA A 147 23.47 1.00 -15.35
N ALA A 148 22.89 0.60 -14.22
CA ALA A 148 22.06 -0.59 -14.06
C ALA A 148 20.63 -0.21 -13.62
N GLY A 149 20.16 0.97 -13.99
CA GLY A 149 18.76 1.37 -13.82
C GLY A 149 17.97 1.05 -15.09
N LEU A 150 16.76 0.50 -14.96
CA LEU A 150 15.82 0.38 -16.09
C LEU A 150 15.07 1.71 -16.28
N GLY A 151 13.74 1.71 -16.20
CA GLY A 151 12.94 2.93 -16.39
C GLY A 151 13.08 3.94 -15.24
N ARG A 152 12.79 5.20 -15.55
CA ARG A 152 12.86 6.35 -14.64
C ARG A 152 11.48 6.85 -14.24
N VAL A 153 11.37 7.37 -13.02
CA VAL A 153 10.23 8.18 -12.57
C VAL A 153 10.51 9.66 -12.87
N SER A 154 9.47 10.46 -13.16
CA SER A 154 9.63 11.88 -13.50
C SER A 154 9.97 12.76 -12.29
N GLY A 155 9.54 12.37 -11.08
CA GLY A 155 9.63 13.19 -9.87
C GLY A 155 8.56 14.27 -9.76
N GLU A 156 7.68 14.38 -10.76
CA GLU A 156 6.47 15.21 -10.73
C GLU A 156 5.30 14.44 -10.12
N ASP A 157 4.32 15.15 -9.58
CA ASP A 157 3.08 14.55 -9.08
C ASP A 157 2.29 13.88 -10.20
N ASP A 158 1.74 12.69 -9.93
CA ASP A 158 0.84 12.01 -10.85
C ASP A 158 -0.51 12.74 -10.90
N PRO A 159 -0.91 13.30 -12.07
CA PRO A 159 -2.17 14.03 -12.20
C PRO A 159 -3.39 13.11 -12.34
N ASP A 160 -3.20 11.80 -12.49
CA ASP A 160 -4.30 10.86 -12.72
C ASP A 160 -5.03 10.51 -11.42
N VAL A 161 -6.34 10.24 -11.57
CA VAL A 161 -7.19 9.79 -10.47
C VAL A 161 -7.22 8.27 -10.40
N TYR A 162 -7.21 7.73 -9.19
CA TYR A 162 -7.34 6.30 -8.93
C TYR A 162 -8.50 6.05 -7.97
N ASP A 163 -9.12 4.87 -8.07
CA ASP A 163 -10.22 4.51 -7.19
C ASP A 163 -10.14 3.07 -6.66
N LYS A 164 -10.98 2.78 -5.66
CA LYS A 164 -11.15 1.44 -5.07
C LYS A 164 -12.61 1.05 -5.13
N GLY A 165 -12.86 -0.19 -5.52
CA GLY A 165 -14.21 -0.73 -5.61
C GLY A 165 -14.37 -2.07 -4.89
N PHE A 166 -15.61 -2.42 -4.59
CA PHE A 166 -15.97 -3.67 -3.92
C PHE A 166 -17.01 -4.42 -4.76
N LEU A 167 -16.71 -5.66 -5.15
CA LEU A 167 -17.59 -6.50 -5.95
C LEU A 167 -17.89 -7.82 -5.23
N HIS A 168 -19.06 -8.39 -5.53
CA HIS A 168 -19.48 -9.68 -5.02
C HIS A 168 -20.03 -10.54 -6.15
N CYS A 169 -19.71 -11.84 -6.15
CA CYS A 169 -20.25 -12.79 -7.12
C CYS A 169 -20.42 -14.18 -6.48
N ASP A 170 -21.20 -15.04 -7.15
CA ASP A 170 -21.28 -16.45 -6.78
C ASP A 170 -20.05 -17.19 -7.33
N LEU A 171 -19.64 -16.87 -8.56
CA LEU A 171 -18.46 -17.44 -9.21
C LEU A 171 -17.57 -16.36 -9.85
N LEU A 172 -16.30 -16.33 -9.45
CA LEU A 172 -15.24 -15.57 -10.10
C LEU A 172 -14.47 -16.48 -11.06
N ILE A 173 -14.45 -16.14 -12.35
CA ILE A 173 -13.67 -16.84 -13.36
C ILE A 173 -12.47 -15.96 -13.73
N ILE A 174 -11.27 -16.53 -13.61
CA ILE A 174 -10.00 -15.81 -13.75
C ILE A 174 -9.31 -16.29 -15.02
N GLY A 175 -9.35 -15.47 -16.07
CA GLY A 175 -8.89 -15.79 -17.42
C GLY A 175 -10.05 -16.18 -18.33
N ALA A 176 -10.08 -15.60 -19.53
CA ALA A 176 -11.12 -15.72 -20.55
C ALA A 176 -10.59 -16.39 -21.84
N GLY A 177 -9.70 -17.36 -21.67
CA GLY A 177 -9.39 -18.34 -22.70
C GLY A 177 -10.54 -19.34 -22.93
N PRO A 178 -10.33 -20.43 -23.69
CA PRO A 178 -11.36 -21.42 -23.97
C PRO A 178 -12.03 -21.99 -22.71
N ALA A 179 -11.22 -22.34 -21.69
CA ALA A 179 -11.75 -22.83 -20.41
C ALA A 179 -12.62 -21.79 -19.68
N GLY A 180 -12.17 -20.53 -19.65
CA GLY A 180 -12.87 -19.45 -18.97
C GLY A 180 -14.19 -19.08 -19.64
N LEU A 181 -14.20 -18.99 -20.98
CA LEU A 181 -15.41 -18.72 -21.74
C LEU A 181 -16.44 -19.86 -21.61
N SER A 182 -15.97 -21.11 -21.70
CA SER A 182 -16.83 -22.30 -21.51
C SER A 182 -17.45 -22.34 -20.10
N ALA A 183 -16.64 -22.05 -19.07
CA ALA A 183 -17.08 -21.94 -17.69
C ALA A 183 -18.11 -20.80 -17.50
N ALA A 184 -17.83 -19.62 -18.09
CA ALA A 184 -18.69 -18.46 -17.98
C ALA A 184 -20.04 -18.68 -18.66
N LEU A 185 -20.07 -19.30 -19.84
CA LEU A 185 -21.31 -19.67 -20.53
C LEU A 185 -22.12 -20.66 -19.71
N THR A 186 -21.46 -21.70 -19.19
CA THR A 186 -22.10 -22.72 -18.34
C THR A 186 -22.73 -22.09 -17.10
N ALA A 187 -21.98 -21.23 -16.40
CA ALA A 187 -22.45 -20.61 -15.16
C ALA A 187 -23.45 -19.47 -15.38
N GLY A 188 -23.26 -18.67 -16.42
CA GLY A 188 -24.16 -17.58 -16.81
C GLY A 188 -25.53 -18.11 -17.20
N ARG A 189 -25.59 -19.15 -18.04
CA ARG A 189 -26.84 -19.83 -18.43
C ARG A 189 -27.56 -20.49 -17.26
N ALA A 190 -26.82 -20.94 -16.25
CA ALA A 190 -27.38 -21.48 -15.00
C ALA A 190 -27.92 -20.41 -14.04
N GLY A 191 -27.80 -19.12 -14.37
CA GLY A 191 -28.32 -18.01 -13.57
C GLY A 191 -27.44 -17.58 -12.40
N ALA A 192 -26.21 -18.10 -12.28
CA ALA A 192 -25.28 -17.67 -11.24
C ALA A 192 -24.81 -16.23 -11.48
N ARG A 193 -24.50 -15.46 -10.42
CA ARG A 193 -23.83 -14.16 -10.60
C ARG A 193 -22.35 -14.41 -10.86
N VAL A 194 -21.92 -14.14 -12.09
CA VAL A 194 -20.57 -14.42 -12.58
C VAL A 194 -19.79 -13.14 -12.79
N ILE A 195 -18.53 -13.14 -12.37
CA ILE A 195 -17.53 -12.16 -12.85
C ILE A 195 -16.51 -12.95 -13.68
N LEU A 196 -16.33 -12.56 -14.94
CA LEU A 196 -15.25 -13.05 -15.80
C LEU A 196 -14.22 -11.93 -15.96
N ALA A 197 -13.03 -12.13 -15.37
CA ALA A 197 -11.93 -11.16 -15.42
C ALA A 197 -10.77 -11.69 -16.24
N ASP A 198 -10.27 -10.88 -17.17
CA ASP A 198 -9.12 -11.20 -18.01
C ASP A 198 -8.19 -10.00 -18.17
N GLU A 199 -6.89 -10.24 -18.16
CA GLU A 199 -5.91 -9.16 -18.28
C GLU A 199 -5.84 -8.56 -19.67
N ASP A 200 -6.23 -9.28 -20.71
CA ASP A 200 -6.22 -8.79 -22.08
C ASP A 200 -7.36 -7.78 -22.32
N PHE A 201 -7.18 -6.92 -23.31
CA PHE A 201 -8.24 -6.05 -23.80
C PHE A 201 -9.26 -6.78 -24.68
N ALA A 202 -8.89 -7.95 -25.23
CA ALA A 202 -9.76 -8.81 -26.02
C ALA A 202 -9.90 -10.20 -25.37
N PHE A 203 -11.13 -10.56 -25.00
CA PHE A 203 -11.45 -11.91 -24.53
C PHE A 203 -11.24 -12.97 -25.62
N GLY A 204 -10.97 -14.21 -25.22
CA GLY A 204 -10.67 -15.34 -26.12
C GLY A 204 -9.36 -16.05 -25.80
N GLY A 205 -8.42 -15.36 -25.13
CA GLY A 205 -7.11 -15.91 -24.78
C GLY A 205 -6.42 -16.52 -26.02
N ARG A 206 -5.95 -17.77 -25.92
CA ARG A 206 -5.29 -18.45 -27.06
C ARG A 206 -6.20 -18.69 -28.27
N LEU A 207 -7.53 -18.66 -28.14
CA LEU A 207 -8.41 -18.76 -29.32
C LEU A 207 -8.21 -17.59 -30.30
N ASN A 208 -7.70 -16.45 -29.81
CA ASN A 208 -7.38 -15.29 -30.64
C ASN A 208 -6.03 -15.45 -31.37
N ALA A 209 -5.20 -16.41 -30.98
CA ALA A 209 -3.83 -16.59 -31.46
C ALA A 209 -3.60 -17.93 -32.19
N GLU A 210 -4.52 -18.89 -32.06
CA GLU A 210 -4.47 -20.20 -32.70
C GLU A 210 -5.45 -20.28 -33.88
N MET A 211 -5.20 -21.21 -34.81
CA MET A 211 -6.02 -21.43 -36.01
C MET A 211 -6.97 -22.63 -35.87
N PHE A 212 -7.19 -23.15 -34.66
CA PHE A 212 -8.11 -24.27 -34.44
C PHE A 212 -9.57 -23.86 -34.61
N GLU A 213 -10.36 -24.83 -35.09
CA GLU A 213 -11.81 -24.70 -35.13
C GLU A 213 -12.43 -25.10 -33.79
N VAL A 214 -13.53 -24.44 -33.43
CA VAL A 214 -14.37 -24.76 -32.28
C VAL A 214 -15.81 -24.80 -32.76
N GLY A 215 -16.44 -25.97 -32.70
CA GLY A 215 -17.81 -26.17 -33.18
C GLY A 215 -18.00 -25.93 -34.68
N GLY A 216 -16.94 -26.08 -35.50
CA GLY A 216 -16.97 -25.85 -36.95
C GLY A 216 -16.76 -24.40 -37.38
N GLU A 217 -16.43 -23.50 -36.46
CA GLU A 217 -16.07 -22.11 -36.72
C GLU A 217 -14.63 -21.83 -36.28
N ALA A 218 -13.99 -20.76 -36.78
CA ALA A 218 -12.68 -20.35 -36.29
C ALA A 218 -12.75 -20.01 -34.79
N GLY A 219 -11.77 -20.43 -34.00
CA GLY A 219 -11.78 -20.24 -32.55
C GLY A 219 -12.00 -18.78 -32.09
N SER A 220 -11.44 -17.81 -32.82
CA SER A 220 -11.64 -16.38 -32.54
C SER A 220 -13.07 -15.89 -32.83
N ASP A 221 -13.73 -16.44 -33.84
CA ASP A 221 -15.14 -16.14 -34.14
C ASP A 221 -16.07 -16.76 -33.09
N TRP A 222 -15.80 -18.00 -32.66
CA TRP A 222 -16.51 -18.63 -31.55
C TRP A 222 -16.35 -17.82 -30.25
N ALA A 223 -15.13 -17.36 -29.94
CA ALA A 223 -14.87 -16.55 -28.76
C ALA A 223 -15.66 -15.23 -28.80
N LYS A 224 -15.71 -14.57 -29.96
CA LYS A 224 -16.50 -13.35 -30.16
C LYS A 224 -17.99 -13.60 -29.94
N ALA A 225 -18.53 -14.71 -30.46
CA ALA A 225 -19.93 -15.10 -30.27
C ALA A 225 -20.24 -15.41 -28.80
N ALA A 226 -19.38 -16.17 -28.12
CA ALA A 226 -19.50 -16.48 -26.69
C ALA A 226 -19.51 -15.21 -25.82
N VAL A 227 -18.62 -14.26 -26.10
CA VAL A 227 -18.56 -12.98 -25.39
C VAL A 227 -19.82 -12.14 -25.63
N ALA A 228 -20.33 -12.11 -26.87
CA ALA A 228 -21.57 -11.40 -27.19
C ALA A 228 -22.77 -12.00 -26.43
N GLU A 229 -22.84 -13.32 -26.31
CA GLU A 229 -23.86 -13.99 -25.51
C GLU A 229 -23.72 -13.63 -24.02
N LEU A 230 -22.52 -13.74 -23.45
CA LEU A 230 -22.26 -13.39 -22.04
C LEU A 230 -22.59 -11.93 -21.73
N ALA A 231 -22.28 -11.00 -22.65
CA ALA A 231 -22.60 -9.59 -22.50
C ALA A 231 -24.11 -9.31 -22.48
N SER A 232 -24.93 -10.20 -23.06
CA SER A 232 -26.39 -10.10 -23.04
C SER A 232 -27.02 -10.61 -21.72
N MET A 233 -26.23 -11.28 -20.87
CA MET A 233 -26.70 -11.86 -19.60
C MET A 233 -26.56 -10.85 -18.45
N GLY A 234 -27.68 -10.43 -17.86
CA GLY A 234 -27.69 -9.46 -16.74
C GLY A 234 -27.03 -9.95 -15.45
N ASN A 235 -26.76 -11.26 -15.33
CA ASN A 235 -26.07 -11.89 -14.21
C ASN A 235 -24.57 -12.10 -14.45
N VAL A 236 -24.04 -11.72 -15.62
CA VAL A 236 -22.62 -11.85 -15.95
C VAL A 236 -21.98 -10.46 -16.08
N ARG A 237 -20.89 -10.24 -15.35
CA ARG A 237 -20.04 -9.06 -15.51
C ARG A 237 -18.75 -9.45 -16.23
N LEU A 238 -18.54 -8.87 -17.39
CA LEU A 238 -17.31 -8.98 -18.16
C LEU A 238 -16.33 -7.87 -17.74
N MET A 239 -15.12 -8.25 -17.35
CA MET A 239 -14.06 -7.33 -16.93
C MET A 239 -12.80 -7.57 -17.77
N ALA A 240 -12.76 -6.98 -18.96
CA ALA A 240 -11.54 -6.94 -19.77
C ALA A 240 -10.51 -5.99 -19.13
N ARG A 241 -9.26 -6.04 -19.56
CA ARG A 241 -8.17 -5.20 -19.03
C ARG A 241 -8.03 -5.29 -17.50
N THR A 242 -8.42 -6.42 -16.93
CA THR A 242 -8.52 -6.63 -15.48
C THR A 242 -7.66 -7.80 -15.05
N THR A 243 -6.52 -7.51 -14.44
CA THR A 243 -5.66 -8.55 -13.89
C THR A 243 -6.10 -8.89 -12.47
N VAL A 244 -6.42 -10.15 -12.20
CA VAL A 244 -6.59 -10.63 -10.82
C VAL A 244 -5.20 -10.82 -10.22
N VAL A 245 -4.81 -9.90 -9.33
CA VAL A 245 -3.44 -9.78 -8.82
C VAL A 245 -3.16 -10.71 -7.65
N GLY A 246 -4.18 -11.20 -6.95
CA GLY A 246 -3.99 -12.22 -5.93
C GLY A 246 -5.26 -12.75 -5.27
N ALA A 247 -5.15 -13.99 -4.78
CA ALA A 247 -6.12 -14.63 -3.89
C ALA A 247 -5.72 -14.46 -2.41
N PHE A 248 -6.68 -14.09 -1.57
CA PHE A 248 -6.53 -13.85 -0.13
C PHE A 248 -7.58 -14.67 0.64
N ASP A 249 -7.50 -14.64 1.98
CA ASP A 249 -8.41 -15.38 2.85
C ASP A 249 -9.88 -15.05 2.60
N HIS A 250 -10.76 -15.97 3.00
CA HIS A 250 -12.22 -15.80 2.98
C HIS A 250 -12.83 -15.50 1.59
N GLY A 251 -12.26 -16.07 0.52
CA GLY A 251 -12.79 -15.91 -0.84
C GLY A 251 -12.61 -14.50 -1.40
N VAL A 252 -11.62 -13.76 -0.90
CA VAL A 252 -11.32 -12.38 -1.33
C VAL A 252 -10.21 -12.39 -2.38
N TYR A 253 -10.43 -11.66 -3.47
CA TYR A 253 -9.48 -11.49 -4.56
C TYR A 253 -9.21 -10.01 -4.79
N GLY A 254 -7.95 -9.65 -4.99
CA GLY A 254 -7.57 -8.33 -5.47
C GLY A 254 -7.49 -8.35 -7.00
N ALA A 255 -8.07 -7.35 -7.66
CA ALA A 255 -7.96 -7.18 -9.11
C ALA A 255 -7.74 -5.71 -9.48
N VAL A 256 -7.00 -5.47 -10.55
CA VAL A 256 -6.76 -4.11 -11.08
C VAL A 256 -7.35 -4.02 -12.47
N GLU A 257 -8.36 -3.17 -12.61
CA GLU A 257 -8.95 -2.81 -13.89
C GLU A 257 -8.25 -1.58 -14.45
N ARG A 258 -7.70 -1.69 -15.65
CA ARG A 258 -7.09 -0.60 -16.41
C ARG A 258 -8.17 0.12 -17.22
N VAL A 259 -8.76 1.16 -16.62
CA VAL A 259 -9.92 1.87 -17.16
C VAL A 259 -9.51 2.84 -18.28
N ALA A 260 -8.41 3.56 -18.13
CA ALA A 260 -7.98 4.58 -19.11
C ALA A 260 -6.46 4.54 -19.40
N ASP A 261 -5.82 3.38 -19.24
CA ASP A 261 -4.42 3.19 -19.68
C ASP A 261 -4.29 3.19 -21.22
N HIS A 262 -5.34 2.78 -21.93
CA HIS A 262 -5.42 2.66 -23.39
C HIS A 262 -5.79 3.98 -24.10
N VAL A 263 -5.74 5.11 -23.41
CA VAL A 263 -5.96 6.45 -23.97
C VAL A 263 -4.84 7.39 -23.54
N ALA A 264 -4.67 8.50 -24.27
CA ALA A 264 -3.61 9.47 -24.00
C ALA A 264 -3.73 10.13 -22.62
N ALA A 265 -4.96 10.44 -22.21
CA ALA A 265 -5.29 10.95 -20.88
C ALA A 265 -6.73 10.52 -20.51
N PRO A 266 -7.02 10.21 -19.24
CA PRO A 266 -8.38 10.00 -18.78
C PRO A 266 -9.26 11.25 -18.96
N VAL A 267 -10.56 11.06 -19.12
CA VAL A 267 -11.54 12.16 -19.03
C VAL A 267 -11.56 12.69 -17.59
N GLU A 268 -11.85 13.98 -17.39
CA GLU A 268 -11.92 14.58 -16.06
C GLU A 268 -12.85 13.78 -15.12
N GLY A 269 -12.35 13.44 -13.93
CA GLY A 269 -13.06 12.62 -12.94
C GLY A 269 -13.07 11.11 -13.21
N GLN A 270 -12.68 10.65 -14.41
CA GLN A 270 -12.56 9.23 -14.70
C GLN A 270 -11.29 8.66 -14.04
N PRO A 271 -11.37 7.56 -13.28
CA PRO A 271 -10.18 6.92 -12.76
C PRO A 271 -9.36 6.31 -13.90
N ARG A 272 -8.04 6.44 -13.82
CA ARG A 272 -7.11 5.72 -14.71
C ARG A 272 -7.18 4.21 -14.45
N GLN A 273 -7.12 3.83 -13.18
CA GLN A 273 -7.19 2.44 -12.72
C GLN A 273 -8.09 2.33 -11.49
N VAL A 274 -8.76 1.19 -11.37
CA VAL A 274 -9.57 0.84 -10.20
C VAL A 274 -9.03 -0.42 -9.56
N PHE A 275 -8.74 -0.36 -8.26
CA PHE A 275 -8.41 -1.56 -7.47
C PHE A 275 -9.68 -2.15 -6.89
N TRP A 276 -10.05 -3.34 -7.38
CA TRP A 276 -11.23 -4.08 -6.95
C TRP A 276 -10.88 -5.08 -5.84
N ARG A 277 -11.64 -5.03 -4.75
CA ARG A 277 -11.79 -6.16 -3.82
C ARG A 277 -13.01 -6.98 -4.24
N ILE A 278 -12.78 -8.15 -4.80
CA ILE A 278 -13.82 -9.08 -5.24
C ILE A 278 -14.00 -10.16 -4.17
N THR A 279 -15.17 -10.21 -3.54
CA THR A 279 -15.55 -11.30 -2.64
C THR A 279 -16.38 -12.32 -3.41
N SER A 280 -15.88 -13.54 -3.56
CA SER A 280 -16.57 -14.60 -4.29
C SER A 280 -16.91 -15.79 -3.40
N LYS A 281 -18.04 -16.45 -3.64
CA LYS A 281 -18.35 -17.72 -2.96
C LYS A 281 -17.47 -18.86 -3.46
N ARG A 282 -17.15 -18.86 -4.76
CA ARG A 282 -16.26 -19.83 -5.42
C ARG A 282 -15.45 -19.16 -6.53
N ALA A 283 -14.31 -19.74 -6.89
CA ALA A 283 -13.51 -19.28 -8.02
C ALA A 283 -13.09 -20.44 -8.92
N LEU A 284 -12.95 -20.15 -10.21
CA LEU A 284 -12.36 -21.04 -11.18
C LEU A 284 -11.19 -20.34 -11.87
N LEU A 285 -9.98 -20.86 -11.66
CA LEU A 285 -8.76 -20.35 -12.28
C LEU A 285 -8.60 -20.97 -13.67
N CYS A 286 -8.67 -20.12 -14.70
CA CYS A 286 -8.52 -20.46 -16.11
C CYS A 286 -7.35 -19.69 -16.74
N ALA A 287 -6.27 -19.47 -15.98
CA ALA A 287 -5.15 -18.59 -16.33
C ALA A 287 -4.18 -19.14 -17.41
N GLY A 288 -4.50 -20.27 -18.02
CA GLY A 288 -3.68 -20.88 -19.08
C GLY A 288 -2.29 -21.37 -18.63
N ALA A 289 -1.37 -21.47 -19.59
CA ALA A 289 0.01 -21.88 -19.40
C ALA A 289 0.95 -20.95 -20.19
N THR A 290 2.16 -20.75 -19.70
CA THR A 290 3.21 -19.92 -20.31
C THR A 290 4.22 -20.82 -21.02
N GLU A 291 4.54 -20.54 -22.28
CA GLU A 291 5.58 -21.29 -23.02
C GLU A 291 6.97 -20.98 -22.43
N ARG A 292 7.88 -21.97 -22.40
CA ARG A 292 9.22 -21.83 -21.82
C ARG A 292 10.34 -21.88 -22.86
N PRO A 293 11.39 -21.07 -22.72
CA PRO A 293 12.51 -21.05 -23.67
C PRO A 293 13.42 -22.28 -23.53
N ILE A 294 14.28 -22.47 -24.53
CA ILE A 294 15.45 -23.38 -24.46
C ILE A 294 16.70 -22.52 -24.41
N ALA A 295 17.60 -22.77 -23.44
CA ALA A 295 18.83 -22.01 -23.31
C ALA A 295 19.95 -22.53 -24.23
N PHE A 296 20.52 -21.67 -25.07
CA PHE A 296 21.66 -21.98 -25.94
C PHE A 296 22.52 -20.72 -26.11
N ALA A 297 23.73 -20.86 -26.66
CA ALA A 297 24.64 -19.71 -26.77
C ALA A 297 24.03 -18.54 -27.56
N ASN A 298 24.08 -17.34 -26.98
CA ASN A 298 23.55 -16.10 -27.53
C ASN A 298 22.05 -16.17 -27.87
N ASN A 299 21.24 -16.85 -27.05
CA ASN A 299 19.78 -16.92 -27.20
C ASN A 299 19.03 -15.61 -26.85
N ASP A 300 19.73 -14.49 -26.63
CA ASP A 300 19.17 -13.20 -26.20
C ASP A 300 19.00 -12.15 -27.33
N ARG A 301 19.33 -12.51 -28.57
CA ARG A 301 19.41 -11.55 -29.67
C ARG A 301 18.02 -11.08 -30.12
N PRO A 302 17.88 -9.81 -30.57
CA PRO A 302 16.63 -9.33 -31.13
C PRO A 302 16.19 -10.17 -32.34
N GLY A 303 14.99 -10.75 -32.28
CA GLY A 303 14.47 -11.69 -33.27
C GLY A 303 14.49 -13.16 -32.81
N ILE A 304 15.12 -13.49 -31.69
CA ILE A 304 14.89 -14.76 -31.00
C ILE A 304 13.68 -14.59 -30.09
N MET A 305 12.65 -15.39 -30.29
CA MET A 305 11.33 -15.24 -29.69
C MET A 305 10.76 -16.60 -29.31
N MET A 306 9.83 -16.62 -28.36
CA MET A 306 8.98 -17.79 -28.08
C MET A 306 8.16 -18.15 -29.32
N ALA A 307 8.03 -19.43 -29.63
CA ALA A 307 7.33 -19.88 -30.84
C ALA A 307 5.84 -19.51 -30.80
N SER A 308 5.21 -19.67 -29.65
CA SER A 308 3.83 -19.21 -29.40
C SER A 308 3.66 -17.71 -29.61
N ALA A 309 4.66 -16.89 -29.28
CA ALA A 309 4.62 -15.45 -29.52
C ALA A 309 4.73 -15.12 -31.01
N VAL A 310 5.65 -15.77 -31.73
CA VAL A 310 5.77 -15.62 -33.20
C VAL A 310 4.46 -16.00 -33.88
N ARG A 311 3.84 -17.11 -33.46
CA ARG A 311 2.53 -17.56 -33.96
C ARG A 311 1.42 -16.56 -33.60
N SER A 312 1.40 -16.06 -32.37
CA SER A 312 0.43 -15.05 -31.92
C SER A 312 0.52 -13.76 -32.74
N PHE A 313 1.73 -13.24 -32.98
CA PHE A 313 1.94 -12.08 -33.85
C PHE A 313 1.41 -12.32 -35.26
N ALA A 314 1.68 -13.49 -35.85
CA ALA A 314 1.22 -13.82 -37.19
C ALA A 314 -0.30 -14.00 -37.29
N ASN A 315 -0.93 -14.63 -36.30
CA ASN A 315 -2.35 -14.97 -36.35
C ASN A 315 -3.24 -13.84 -35.82
N ARG A 316 -2.97 -13.34 -34.61
CA ARG A 316 -3.80 -12.30 -33.97
C ARG A 316 -3.57 -10.93 -34.59
N TRP A 317 -2.32 -10.52 -34.80
CA TRP A 317 -2.01 -9.15 -35.25
C TRP A 317 -1.65 -9.06 -36.73
N ALA A 318 -1.59 -10.20 -37.42
CA ALA A 318 -1.12 -10.30 -38.80
C ALA A 318 0.26 -9.67 -38.99
N VAL A 319 1.23 -10.02 -38.14
CA VAL A 319 2.60 -9.50 -38.16
C VAL A 319 3.60 -10.63 -38.18
N ALA A 320 4.50 -10.64 -39.16
CA ALA A 320 5.66 -11.52 -39.15
C ALA A 320 6.77 -10.95 -38.26
N ALA A 321 7.45 -11.82 -37.49
CA ALA A 321 8.67 -11.41 -36.77
C ALA A 321 9.79 -10.99 -37.75
N HIS A 322 9.87 -11.67 -38.89
CA HIS A 322 10.75 -11.37 -40.02
C HIS A 322 10.23 -12.09 -41.29
N GLU A 323 10.72 -11.70 -42.48
CA GLU A 323 10.44 -12.40 -43.74
C GLU A 323 10.96 -13.85 -43.79
N THR A 324 11.93 -14.18 -42.95
CA THR A 324 12.59 -15.48 -42.85
C THR A 324 12.71 -15.93 -41.40
N VAL A 325 12.13 -17.08 -41.08
CA VAL A 325 12.03 -17.61 -39.72
C VAL A 325 12.59 -19.03 -39.67
N ALA A 326 13.41 -19.34 -38.66
CA ALA A 326 13.71 -20.73 -38.30
C ALA A 326 12.95 -21.10 -37.03
N VAL A 327 12.68 -22.39 -36.83
CA VAL A 327 12.03 -22.89 -35.61
C VAL A 327 12.97 -23.84 -34.89
N PHE A 328 13.13 -23.68 -33.58
CA PHE A 328 13.87 -24.60 -32.70
C PHE A 328 12.94 -25.15 -31.62
N THR A 329 12.78 -26.47 -31.55
CA THR A 329 11.78 -27.08 -30.67
C THR A 329 12.18 -28.45 -30.12
N ASN A 330 11.45 -28.88 -29.10
CA ASN A 330 11.48 -30.22 -28.52
C ASN A 330 10.09 -30.86 -28.44
N ASN A 331 9.10 -30.28 -29.13
CA ASN A 331 7.68 -30.65 -29.04
C ASN A 331 6.92 -30.24 -30.31
N ASP A 332 5.67 -30.69 -30.44
CA ASP A 332 4.86 -30.47 -31.64
C ASP A 332 4.36 -29.04 -31.85
N ASP A 333 4.38 -28.19 -30.82
CA ASP A 333 3.94 -26.80 -30.93
C ASP A 333 4.90 -25.95 -31.78
N GLY A 334 6.18 -26.33 -31.83
CA GLY A 334 7.14 -25.76 -32.78
C GLY A 334 6.77 -26.04 -34.24
N HIS A 335 6.42 -27.30 -34.54
CA HIS A 335 5.97 -27.70 -35.90
C HIS A 335 4.69 -26.98 -36.31
N ARG A 336 3.75 -26.84 -35.37
CA ARG A 336 2.51 -26.04 -35.53
C ARG A 336 2.83 -24.59 -35.88
N THR A 337 3.79 -23.98 -35.19
CA THR A 337 4.28 -22.63 -35.53
C THR A 337 4.81 -22.55 -36.95
N ALA A 338 5.60 -23.53 -37.38
CA ALA A 338 6.11 -23.56 -38.76
C ALA A 338 4.99 -23.64 -39.79
N ALA A 339 4.02 -24.53 -39.57
CA ALA A 339 2.87 -24.70 -40.46
C ALA A 339 2.03 -23.41 -40.61
N ASP A 340 1.71 -22.76 -39.49
CA ASP A 340 0.94 -21.50 -39.50
C ASP A 340 1.68 -20.37 -40.22
N LEU A 341 2.98 -20.24 -39.98
CA LEU A 341 3.80 -19.23 -40.65
C LEU A 341 3.85 -19.45 -42.16
N ILE A 342 4.03 -20.69 -42.61
CA ILE A 342 4.02 -21.05 -44.03
C ILE A 342 2.65 -20.75 -44.65
N ALA A 343 1.56 -21.10 -43.96
CA ALA A 343 0.19 -20.82 -44.42
C ALA A 343 -0.09 -19.31 -44.55
N LYS A 344 0.58 -18.47 -43.74
CA LYS A 344 0.53 -16.99 -43.82
C LYS A 344 1.54 -16.40 -44.81
N GLY A 345 2.29 -17.22 -45.53
CA GLY A 345 3.26 -16.79 -46.54
C GLY A 345 4.62 -16.33 -45.98
N VAL A 346 4.92 -16.64 -44.71
CA VAL A 346 6.24 -16.39 -44.11
C VAL A 346 7.18 -17.53 -44.47
N ARG A 347 8.40 -17.20 -44.92
CA ARG A 347 9.37 -18.22 -45.32
C ARG A 347 10.01 -18.88 -44.09
N VAL A 348 9.63 -20.12 -43.82
CA VAL A 348 10.30 -20.94 -42.79
C VAL A 348 11.53 -21.62 -43.39
N THR A 349 12.73 -21.26 -42.92
CA THR A 349 13.99 -21.74 -43.51
C THR A 349 14.42 -23.09 -42.98
N ALA A 350 14.07 -23.43 -41.73
CA ALA A 350 14.33 -24.73 -41.14
C ALA A 350 13.45 -24.98 -39.91
N VAL A 351 13.12 -26.24 -39.67
CA VAL A 351 12.64 -26.75 -38.38
C VAL A 351 13.74 -27.60 -37.77
N ILE A 352 14.26 -27.16 -36.63
CA ILE A 352 15.29 -27.83 -35.85
C ILE A 352 14.60 -28.47 -34.65
N ASP A 353 14.49 -29.79 -34.64
CA ASP A 353 13.86 -30.53 -33.55
C ASP A 353 14.90 -31.39 -32.84
N THR A 354 14.92 -31.34 -31.51
CA THR A 354 15.79 -32.17 -30.69
C THR A 354 15.42 -33.66 -30.72
N ARG A 355 14.19 -34.01 -31.10
CA ARG A 355 13.66 -35.38 -31.21
C ARG A 355 14.11 -36.03 -32.52
N ALA A 356 14.50 -37.30 -32.46
CA ALA A 356 15.03 -38.03 -33.61
C ALA A 356 13.92 -38.47 -34.59
N ASP A 357 12.71 -38.63 -34.09
CA ASP A 357 11.48 -39.06 -34.77
C ASP A 357 10.56 -37.89 -35.12
N ALA A 358 11.08 -36.66 -35.12
CA ALA A 358 10.32 -35.45 -35.40
C ALA A 358 9.61 -35.50 -36.77
N PRO A 359 8.35 -35.05 -36.86
CA PRO A 359 7.60 -35.05 -38.12
C PRO A 359 8.16 -33.99 -39.09
N ALA A 360 7.98 -34.22 -40.40
CA ALA A 360 8.30 -33.24 -41.42
C ALA A 360 7.15 -32.24 -41.59
N VAL A 361 7.49 -30.97 -41.81
CA VAL A 361 6.53 -29.90 -42.17
C VAL A 361 6.77 -29.53 -43.63
N GLU A 362 5.74 -29.66 -44.47
CA GLU A 362 5.83 -29.29 -45.88
C GLU A 362 6.19 -27.80 -46.02
N GLY A 363 7.19 -27.50 -46.86
CA GLY A 363 7.68 -26.13 -47.07
C GLY A 363 8.83 -25.69 -46.16
N ALA A 364 9.32 -26.54 -45.26
CA ALA A 364 10.52 -26.28 -44.44
C ALA A 364 11.51 -27.47 -44.47
N GLU A 365 12.81 -27.18 -44.34
CA GLU A 365 13.85 -28.21 -44.17
C GLU A 365 13.84 -28.70 -42.71
N LEU A 366 13.63 -30.01 -42.51
CA LEU A 366 13.67 -30.63 -41.17
C LEU A 366 15.09 -31.08 -40.81
N PHE A 367 15.54 -30.72 -39.62
CA PHE A 367 16.71 -31.27 -38.95
C PHE A 367 16.28 -31.98 -37.67
N ALA A 368 15.93 -33.25 -37.77
CA ALA A 368 15.61 -34.10 -36.62
C ALA A 368 16.87 -34.48 -35.82
N GLY A 369 16.73 -34.59 -34.50
CA GLY A 369 17.83 -34.85 -33.56
C GLY A 369 18.91 -33.74 -33.54
N ALA A 370 18.56 -32.52 -33.95
CA ALA A 370 19.49 -31.41 -34.09
C ALA A 370 19.30 -30.34 -33.00
N GLN A 371 20.32 -29.53 -32.78
CA GLN A 371 20.33 -28.49 -31.73
C GLN A 371 20.85 -27.17 -32.27
N VAL A 372 20.22 -26.05 -31.88
CA VAL A 372 20.81 -24.72 -32.10
C VAL A 372 21.90 -24.49 -31.06
N ILE A 373 23.15 -24.33 -31.51
CA ILE A 373 24.32 -24.23 -30.62
C ILE A 373 24.90 -22.82 -30.51
N ASP A 374 24.54 -21.89 -31.41
CA ASP A 374 24.91 -20.48 -31.36
C ASP A 374 24.03 -19.64 -32.30
N SER A 375 24.12 -18.31 -32.20
CA SER A 375 23.41 -17.37 -33.06
C SER A 375 24.27 -16.16 -33.45
N ARG A 376 23.99 -15.57 -34.62
CA ARG A 376 24.71 -14.42 -35.18
C ARG A 376 23.75 -13.29 -35.55
N GLY A 377 24.25 -12.05 -35.42
CA GLY A 377 23.50 -10.81 -35.69
C GLY A 377 23.30 -10.02 -34.40
N ARG A 378 24.00 -8.88 -34.24
CA ARG A 378 24.02 -8.18 -32.95
C ARG A 378 22.75 -7.38 -32.69
N LEU A 379 22.33 -6.54 -33.63
CA LEU A 379 21.17 -5.65 -33.49
C LEU A 379 19.87 -6.27 -34.03
N GLY A 380 19.96 -7.51 -34.51
CA GLY A 380 18.91 -8.29 -35.13
C GLY A 380 19.52 -9.59 -35.61
N LEU A 381 18.82 -10.70 -35.45
CA LEU A 381 19.27 -12.02 -35.89
C LEU A 381 19.51 -12.03 -37.40
N GLU A 382 20.58 -12.73 -37.82
CA GLU A 382 20.96 -12.95 -39.23
C GLU A 382 21.09 -14.44 -39.56
N SER A 383 21.55 -15.24 -38.60
CA SER A 383 21.65 -16.69 -38.76
C SER A 383 21.75 -17.41 -37.41
N VAL A 384 21.44 -18.70 -37.42
CA VAL A 384 21.65 -19.62 -36.30
C VAL A 384 22.60 -20.74 -36.70
N ARG A 385 23.45 -21.17 -35.79
CA ARG A 385 24.33 -22.32 -36.01
C ARG A 385 23.71 -23.55 -35.37
N ILE A 386 23.58 -24.61 -36.14
CA ILE A 386 23.02 -25.87 -35.67
C ILE A 386 24.10 -26.95 -35.60
N ARG A 387 23.88 -27.94 -34.74
CA ARG A 387 24.57 -29.24 -34.74
C ARG A 387 23.57 -30.31 -35.15
N THR A 388 23.86 -31.05 -36.21
CA THR A 388 22.99 -32.14 -36.68
C THR A 388 23.13 -33.38 -35.79
N ALA A 389 22.21 -34.34 -35.92
CA ALA A 389 22.27 -35.61 -35.20
C ALA A 389 23.60 -36.37 -35.43
N GLN A 390 24.22 -36.19 -36.61
CA GLN A 390 25.51 -36.79 -36.97
C GLN A 390 26.72 -35.99 -36.45
N GLY A 391 26.52 -34.89 -35.71
CA GLY A 391 27.58 -34.06 -35.12
C GLY A 391 28.15 -32.97 -36.03
N PHE A 392 27.69 -32.85 -37.27
CA PHE A 392 28.13 -31.76 -38.16
C PHE A 392 27.52 -30.43 -37.77
N THR A 393 28.22 -29.33 -38.08
CA THR A 393 27.68 -27.98 -37.86
C THR A 393 27.27 -27.31 -39.18
N ARG A 394 26.15 -26.58 -39.16
CA ARG A 394 25.63 -25.83 -40.31
C ARG A 394 25.07 -24.50 -39.85
N ASP A 395 25.31 -23.44 -40.63
CA ASP A 395 24.68 -22.13 -40.40
C ASP A 395 23.39 -22.03 -41.23
N ILE A 396 22.28 -21.69 -40.59
CA ILE A 396 20.96 -21.47 -41.19
C ILE A 396 20.65 -19.97 -41.17
N VAL A 397 20.47 -19.38 -42.36
CA VAL A 397 20.13 -17.96 -42.50
C VAL A 397 18.67 -17.75 -42.12
N CYS A 398 18.42 -16.83 -41.19
CA CYS A 398 17.08 -16.45 -40.72
C CYS A 398 17.15 -15.10 -39.98
N GLY A 399 16.12 -14.27 -40.13
CA GLY A 399 16.02 -13.01 -39.40
C GLY A 399 15.22 -13.09 -38.10
N ALA A 400 14.57 -14.21 -37.85
CA ALA A 400 13.98 -14.56 -36.56
C ALA A 400 14.12 -16.07 -36.27
N LEU A 401 14.16 -16.42 -34.99
CA LEU A 401 14.15 -17.79 -34.49
C LEU A 401 12.98 -17.94 -33.50
N ALA A 402 12.02 -18.79 -33.83
CA ALA A 402 10.95 -19.21 -32.94
C ALA A 402 11.45 -20.38 -32.07
N VAL A 403 11.38 -20.26 -30.74
CA VAL A 403 11.88 -21.26 -29.79
C VAL A 403 10.73 -21.82 -28.96
N SER A 404 10.58 -23.14 -28.93
CA SER A 404 9.54 -23.83 -28.14
C SER A 404 10.16 -24.92 -27.27
N GLY A 405 10.20 -24.71 -25.96
CA GLY A 405 10.72 -25.66 -24.97
C GLY A 405 9.66 -26.42 -24.17
N GLY A 406 8.37 -26.20 -24.48
CA GLY A 406 7.22 -26.73 -23.75
C GLY A 406 6.46 -25.67 -22.95
N TRP A 407 5.51 -26.10 -22.12
CA TRP A 407 4.54 -25.23 -21.46
C TRP A 407 4.56 -25.39 -19.93
N ASN A 408 4.47 -24.28 -19.22
CA ASN A 408 4.36 -24.21 -17.76
C ASN A 408 2.97 -23.71 -17.37
N PRO A 409 2.11 -24.57 -16.77
CA PRO A 409 0.84 -24.14 -16.19
C PRO A 409 1.00 -22.95 -15.24
N ASN A 410 0.09 -21.98 -15.31
CA ASN A 410 0.18 -20.76 -14.49
C ASN A 410 -0.31 -21.00 -13.05
N VAL A 411 0.54 -21.60 -12.22
CA VAL A 411 0.26 -21.98 -10.82
C VAL A 411 0.39 -20.85 -9.79
N HIS A 412 0.50 -19.59 -10.22
CA HIS A 412 0.81 -18.48 -9.31
C HIS A 412 -0.27 -18.29 -8.23
N LEU A 413 -1.52 -18.11 -8.66
CA LEU A 413 -2.65 -17.86 -7.75
C LEU A 413 -2.96 -19.06 -6.86
N THR A 414 -2.74 -20.30 -7.35
CA THR A 414 -2.93 -21.52 -6.55
C THR A 414 -1.96 -21.61 -5.37
N CYS A 415 -0.84 -20.90 -5.44
CA CYS A 415 0.20 -20.93 -4.41
C CYS A 415 0.11 -19.77 -3.39
N HIS A 416 -0.80 -18.80 -3.56
CA HIS A 416 -0.87 -17.62 -2.68
C HIS A 416 -1.26 -17.93 -1.23
N GLN A 417 -1.95 -19.05 -0.98
CA GLN A 417 -2.28 -19.56 0.36
C GLN A 417 -1.40 -20.75 0.77
N ARG A 418 -0.11 -20.71 0.39
CA ARG A 418 0.91 -21.75 0.67
C ARG A 418 0.67 -23.10 -0.01
N GLY A 419 -0.26 -23.18 -0.95
CA GLY A 419 -0.39 -24.30 -1.87
C GLY A 419 0.95 -24.55 -2.56
N ARG A 420 1.32 -25.83 -2.70
CA ARG A 420 2.56 -26.24 -3.38
C ARG A 420 2.18 -26.90 -4.69
N PRO A 421 2.81 -26.53 -5.81
CA PRO A 421 2.56 -27.22 -7.06
C PRO A 421 3.15 -28.64 -7.03
N GLN A 422 2.62 -29.51 -7.88
CA GLN A 422 3.09 -30.88 -8.05
C GLN A 422 3.72 -31.07 -9.44
N TRP A 423 4.67 -31.99 -9.55
CA TRP A 423 5.37 -32.27 -10.80
C TRP A 423 4.54 -33.21 -11.68
N ASP A 424 4.40 -32.86 -12.96
CA ASP A 424 3.82 -33.68 -14.02
C ASP A 424 4.93 -34.08 -15.00
N GLU A 425 5.23 -35.38 -15.05
CA GLU A 425 6.31 -35.94 -15.88
C GLU A 425 6.00 -35.86 -17.38
N THR A 426 4.72 -35.95 -17.76
CA THR A 426 4.30 -35.91 -19.17
C THR A 426 4.49 -34.51 -19.76
N LEU A 427 4.20 -33.46 -18.98
CA LEU A 427 4.43 -32.08 -19.39
C LEU A 427 5.86 -31.58 -19.09
N ALA A 428 6.57 -32.33 -18.24
CA ALA A 428 7.77 -31.89 -17.54
C ALA A 428 7.60 -30.49 -16.95
N ALA A 429 6.52 -30.32 -16.17
CA ALA A 429 6.13 -29.02 -15.63
C ALA A 429 5.48 -29.17 -14.25
N PHE A 430 5.36 -28.04 -13.55
CA PHE A 430 4.58 -27.96 -12.32
C PHE A 430 3.11 -27.66 -12.64
N VAL A 431 2.20 -28.49 -12.14
CA VAL A 431 0.74 -28.29 -12.17
C VAL A 431 0.23 -27.93 -10.76
N PRO A 432 -1.00 -27.42 -10.59
CA PRO A 432 -1.57 -27.15 -9.28
C PRO A 432 -1.55 -28.40 -8.39
N GLY A 433 -1.18 -28.23 -7.12
CA GLY A 433 -1.23 -29.31 -6.14
C GLY A 433 -2.62 -29.47 -5.50
N PRO A 434 -2.75 -30.40 -4.53
CA PRO A 434 -4.04 -30.68 -3.88
C PRO A 434 -4.53 -29.54 -2.98
N ASP A 435 -3.60 -28.75 -2.41
CA ASP A 435 -3.91 -27.64 -1.52
C ASP A 435 -4.06 -26.34 -2.32
N LEU A 436 -5.30 -25.98 -2.63
CA LEU A 436 -5.67 -24.75 -3.33
C LEU A 436 -6.20 -23.69 -2.36
N PRO A 437 -6.22 -22.40 -2.75
CA PRO A 437 -6.95 -21.38 -2.01
C PRO A 437 -8.39 -21.80 -1.78
N VAL A 438 -8.91 -21.54 -0.58
CA VAL A 438 -10.26 -22.02 -0.18
C VAL A 438 -11.32 -21.57 -1.20
N GLY A 439 -12.07 -22.54 -1.73
CA GLY A 439 -13.15 -22.30 -2.70
C GLY A 439 -12.70 -22.10 -4.15
N MET A 440 -11.42 -22.35 -4.48
CA MET A 440 -10.88 -22.29 -5.84
C MET A 440 -10.79 -23.69 -6.46
N LEU A 441 -11.24 -23.82 -7.71
CA LEU A 441 -10.86 -24.90 -8.63
C LEU A 441 -9.99 -24.35 -9.78
N VAL A 442 -9.39 -25.24 -10.58
CA VAL A 442 -8.54 -24.87 -11.72
C VAL A 442 -9.00 -25.65 -12.96
N ALA A 443 -8.99 -25.01 -14.14
CA ALA A 443 -9.38 -25.62 -15.41
C ALA A 443 -8.47 -25.21 -16.58
N GLY A 444 -8.51 -26.01 -17.64
CA GLY A 444 -7.73 -25.83 -18.88
C GLY A 444 -6.23 -25.96 -18.68
N ALA A 445 -5.46 -25.21 -19.46
CA ALA A 445 -4.00 -25.33 -19.44
C ALA A 445 -3.38 -24.97 -18.08
N ALA A 446 -4.08 -24.20 -17.23
CA ALA A 446 -3.66 -23.94 -15.86
C ALA A 446 -3.69 -25.19 -14.97
N SER A 447 -4.51 -26.20 -15.29
CA SER A 447 -4.53 -27.51 -14.61
C SER A 447 -3.70 -28.57 -15.33
N GLY A 448 -2.91 -28.20 -16.35
CA GLY A 448 -2.12 -29.14 -17.16
C GLY A 448 -2.85 -29.73 -18.38
N VAL A 449 -4.12 -29.38 -18.62
CA VAL A 449 -4.87 -29.87 -19.79
C VAL A 449 -4.66 -28.91 -20.97
N LEU A 450 -3.75 -29.26 -21.88
CA LEU A 450 -3.26 -28.33 -22.91
C LEU A 450 -4.04 -28.32 -24.24
N SER A 451 -4.90 -29.32 -24.49
CA SER A 451 -5.70 -29.36 -25.72
C SER A 451 -6.86 -28.35 -25.68
N THR A 452 -7.34 -27.95 -26.86
CA THR A 452 -8.44 -26.97 -26.96
C THR A 452 -9.76 -27.55 -26.45
N GLU A 453 -10.09 -28.77 -26.85
CA GLU A 453 -11.28 -29.51 -26.37
C GLU A 453 -11.19 -29.76 -24.87
N GLY A 454 -10.04 -30.23 -24.38
CA GLY A 454 -9.81 -30.45 -22.96
C GLY A 454 -9.97 -29.17 -22.13
N ALA A 455 -9.53 -28.02 -22.64
CA ALA A 455 -9.73 -26.73 -21.99
C ALA A 455 -11.21 -26.34 -21.92
N LEU A 456 -11.95 -26.44 -23.03
CA LEU A 456 -13.39 -26.17 -23.07
C LEU A 456 -14.16 -27.09 -22.11
N ARG A 457 -13.84 -28.39 -22.13
CA ARG A 457 -14.47 -29.41 -21.29
C ARG A 457 -14.25 -29.15 -19.81
N THR A 458 -12.98 -29.04 -19.39
CA THR A 458 -12.65 -28.80 -17.97
C THR A 458 -13.19 -27.47 -17.45
N GLY A 459 -13.31 -26.46 -18.32
CA GLY A 459 -14.00 -25.20 -17.99
C GLY A 459 -15.48 -25.40 -17.65
N ALA A 460 -16.23 -26.05 -18.54
CA ALA A 460 -17.66 -26.31 -18.33
C ALA A 460 -17.91 -27.24 -17.14
N GLU A 461 -17.17 -28.36 -17.05
CA GLU A 461 -17.28 -29.31 -15.94
C GLU A 461 -16.89 -28.69 -14.60
N GLY A 462 -15.83 -27.87 -14.58
CA GLY A 462 -15.40 -27.12 -13.40
C GLY A 462 -16.46 -26.14 -12.91
N ALA A 463 -17.13 -25.44 -13.83
CA ALA A 463 -18.27 -24.58 -13.49
C ALA A 463 -19.45 -25.38 -12.91
N VAL A 464 -19.79 -26.54 -13.49
CA VAL A 464 -20.83 -27.43 -12.93
C VAL A 464 -20.48 -27.87 -11.51
N ALA A 465 -19.25 -28.33 -11.27
CA ALA A 465 -18.81 -28.77 -9.95
C ALA A 465 -18.90 -27.64 -8.90
N VAL A 466 -18.41 -26.46 -9.26
CA VAL A 466 -18.45 -25.26 -8.42
C VAL A 466 -19.87 -24.79 -8.12
N LEU A 467 -20.79 -24.90 -9.08
CA LEU A 467 -22.17 -24.48 -8.90
C LEU A 467 -23.00 -25.49 -8.10
N ALA A 468 -22.71 -26.79 -8.24
CA ALA A 468 -23.33 -27.83 -7.41
C ALA A 468 -23.08 -27.60 -5.92
N ASP A 469 -21.85 -27.19 -5.56
CA ASP A 469 -21.44 -26.75 -4.22
C ASP A 469 -22.27 -25.58 -3.67
N LEU A 470 -22.84 -24.76 -4.55
CA LEU A 470 -23.68 -23.61 -4.23
C LEU A 470 -25.18 -23.94 -4.32
N GLY A 471 -25.54 -25.19 -4.62
CA GLY A 471 -26.93 -25.61 -4.85
C GLY A 471 -27.54 -25.11 -6.15
N ILE A 472 -26.71 -24.73 -7.13
CA ILE A 472 -27.13 -24.24 -8.46
C ILE A 472 -26.93 -25.37 -9.47
N ALA A 473 -28.01 -25.82 -10.10
CA ALA A 473 -27.95 -26.83 -11.15
C ALA A 473 -27.45 -26.21 -12.46
N ALA A 474 -26.44 -26.84 -13.06
CA ALA A 474 -25.88 -26.43 -14.35
C ALA A 474 -25.62 -27.65 -15.23
N THR A 475 -25.50 -27.44 -16.54
CA THR A 475 -25.21 -28.50 -17.51
C THR A 475 -24.06 -28.06 -18.40
N ALA A 476 -23.02 -28.90 -18.49
CA ALA A 476 -21.88 -28.65 -19.36
C ALA A 476 -22.28 -28.85 -20.82
N ALA A 477 -21.92 -27.89 -21.67
CA ALA A 477 -22.04 -28.01 -23.13
C ALA A 477 -20.66 -27.73 -23.73
N VAL A 478 -20.03 -28.75 -24.33
CA VAL A 478 -18.67 -28.69 -24.85
C VAL A 478 -18.71 -28.80 -26.37
N PRO A 479 -18.30 -27.74 -27.12
CA PRO A 479 -18.18 -27.85 -28.56
C PRO A 479 -16.99 -28.73 -28.95
N GLN A 480 -17.08 -29.40 -30.09
CA GLN A 480 -15.97 -30.18 -30.65
C GLN A 480 -14.80 -29.25 -31.00
N ALA A 481 -13.57 -29.65 -30.68
CA ALA A 481 -12.36 -28.91 -30.99
C ALA A 481 -11.16 -29.87 -31.13
N GLU A 482 -9.95 -29.33 -31.23
CA GLU A 482 -8.73 -30.13 -31.25
C GLU A 482 -8.46 -30.78 -29.87
N ASP A 483 -8.20 -32.09 -29.87
CA ASP A 483 -7.84 -32.89 -28.69
C ASP A 483 -6.55 -33.72 -28.90
N ALA A 484 -5.57 -33.16 -29.59
CA ALA A 484 -4.31 -33.86 -29.83
C ALA A 484 -3.51 -33.97 -28.52
N PRO A 485 -2.79 -35.10 -28.30
CA PRO A 485 -1.92 -35.26 -27.15
C PRO A 485 -0.74 -34.27 -27.20
N VAL A 486 -0.18 -33.97 -26.03
CA VAL A 486 1.05 -33.20 -25.92
C VAL A 486 2.23 -34.14 -26.10
N ASP A 487 2.93 -34.04 -27.23
CA ASP A 487 4.19 -34.75 -27.44
C ASP A 487 5.38 -33.82 -27.19
N LEU A 488 6.19 -34.18 -26.19
CA LEU A 488 7.33 -33.39 -25.72
C LEU A 488 8.42 -34.30 -25.16
N THR A 489 9.67 -34.02 -25.54
CA THR A 489 10.85 -34.57 -24.86
C THR A 489 11.56 -33.45 -24.08
N PRO A 490 11.74 -33.56 -22.75
CA PRO A 490 12.33 -32.49 -21.95
C PRO A 490 13.73 -32.10 -22.44
N PHE A 491 13.91 -30.82 -22.79
CA PHE A 491 15.19 -30.29 -23.25
C PHE A 491 15.34 -28.84 -22.81
N TRP A 492 16.17 -28.59 -21.79
CA TRP A 492 16.21 -27.32 -21.06
C TRP A 492 17.29 -26.37 -21.57
N HIS A 493 18.47 -26.91 -21.88
CA HIS A 493 19.60 -26.13 -22.35
C HIS A 493 20.57 -26.99 -23.16
N VAL A 494 21.37 -26.33 -24.01
CA VAL A 494 22.44 -26.95 -24.80
C VAL A 494 23.75 -26.94 -24.01
N SER A 495 24.15 -28.11 -23.51
CA SER A 495 25.22 -28.29 -22.53
C SER A 495 26.63 -27.93 -23.05
N GLU A 496 26.88 -28.10 -24.35
CA GLU A 496 28.21 -27.98 -24.98
C GLU A 496 28.35 -26.75 -25.90
N SER A 497 28.03 -25.55 -25.38
CA SER A 497 28.20 -24.30 -26.12
C SER A 497 29.32 -23.42 -25.57
N LYS A 498 30.06 -22.71 -26.45
CA LYS A 498 31.16 -21.81 -26.07
C LYS A 498 30.69 -20.40 -25.69
N GLY A 499 29.45 -20.04 -25.99
CA GLY A 499 28.86 -18.73 -25.69
C GLY A 499 28.03 -18.72 -24.40
N ARG A 500 27.46 -17.56 -24.05
CA ARG A 500 26.56 -17.44 -22.89
C ARG A 500 25.17 -17.94 -23.26
N ALA A 501 24.69 -18.93 -22.52
CA ALA A 501 23.31 -19.41 -22.58
C ALA A 501 22.50 -18.71 -21.48
N TRP A 502 21.55 -17.87 -21.88
CA TRP A 502 20.74 -17.03 -21.00
C TRP A 502 19.54 -17.81 -20.49
N ILE A 503 19.28 -17.66 -19.19
CA ILE A 503 18.18 -18.28 -18.45
C ILE A 503 17.20 -17.20 -18.00
N ASP A 504 17.69 -16.15 -17.34
CA ASP A 504 16.90 -14.97 -17.00
C ASP A 504 17.31 -13.82 -17.91
N MET A 505 16.39 -13.47 -18.81
CA MET A 505 16.63 -12.47 -19.83
C MET A 505 16.75 -11.08 -19.20
N GLN A 506 15.82 -10.69 -18.34
CA GLN A 506 15.76 -9.33 -17.81
C GLN A 506 16.90 -9.04 -16.82
N ASN A 507 17.22 -10.00 -15.94
CA ASN A 507 18.30 -9.85 -14.96
C ASN A 507 19.67 -10.34 -15.45
N ASP A 508 19.79 -10.69 -16.73
CA ASP A 508 21.05 -11.08 -17.35
C ASP A 508 21.71 -12.32 -16.68
N VAL A 509 20.91 -13.30 -16.25
CA VAL A 509 21.41 -14.55 -15.62
C VAL A 509 21.63 -15.64 -16.65
N THR A 510 22.78 -16.29 -16.59
CA THR A 510 23.17 -17.36 -17.51
C THR A 510 23.35 -18.72 -16.82
N VAL A 511 23.43 -19.80 -17.60
CA VAL A 511 23.82 -21.14 -17.11
C VAL A 511 25.16 -21.09 -16.35
N LYS A 512 26.10 -20.23 -16.77
CA LYS A 512 27.39 -20.03 -16.08
C LYS A 512 27.19 -19.46 -14.68
N ASP A 513 26.27 -18.54 -14.48
CA ASP A 513 26.00 -17.94 -13.18
C ASP A 513 25.38 -18.95 -12.19
N ILE A 514 24.54 -19.86 -12.69
CA ILE A 514 24.00 -20.97 -11.89
C ILE A 514 25.11 -21.95 -11.49
N LYS A 515 25.99 -22.30 -12.44
CA LYS A 515 27.18 -23.13 -12.17
C LYS A 515 28.09 -22.49 -11.13
N LEU A 516 28.31 -21.17 -11.20
CA LEU A 516 29.08 -20.42 -10.22
C LEU A 516 28.39 -20.43 -8.85
N ALA A 517 27.08 -20.20 -8.79
CA ALA A 517 26.32 -20.25 -7.53
C ALA A 517 26.45 -21.63 -6.85
N HIS A 518 26.30 -22.71 -7.63
CA HIS A 518 26.53 -24.07 -7.13
C HIS A 518 27.98 -24.27 -6.66
N GLN A 519 28.98 -23.84 -7.43
CA GLN A 519 30.40 -23.92 -7.07
C GLN A 519 30.70 -23.18 -5.74
N GLU A 520 30.01 -22.08 -5.48
CA GLU A 520 30.10 -21.32 -4.23
C GLU A 520 29.13 -21.82 -3.14
N ASN A 521 28.60 -23.04 -3.30
CA ASN A 521 27.79 -23.75 -2.32
C ASN A 521 26.38 -23.16 -2.07
N PHE A 522 25.84 -22.37 -3.01
CA PHE A 522 24.45 -21.89 -2.98
C PHE A 522 23.51 -22.94 -3.60
N VAL A 523 23.37 -24.09 -2.94
CA VAL A 523 22.63 -25.26 -3.46
C VAL A 523 21.11 -25.25 -3.20
N SER A 524 20.62 -24.36 -2.33
CA SER A 524 19.18 -24.13 -2.17
C SER A 524 18.66 -23.22 -3.27
N VAL A 525 17.47 -23.50 -3.83
CA VAL A 525 16.83 -22.64 -4.85
C VAL A 525 16.66 -21.20 -4.36
N GLU A 526 16.36 -21.00 -3.07
CA GLU A 526 16.20 -19.67 -2.48
C GLU A 526 17.54 -18.92 -2.39
N HIS A 527 18.64 -19.64 -2.18
CA HIS A 527 20.00 -19.09 -2.23
C HIS A 527 20.43 -18.79 -3.67
N LEU A 528 20.17 -19.70 -4.62
CA LEU A 528 20.40 -19.49 -6.04
C LEU A 528 19.71 -18.21 -6.52
N LYS A 529 18.41 -18.06 -6.22
CA LYS A 529 17.61 -16.86 -6.52
C LYS A 529 18.26 -15.60 -5.99
N ARG A 530 18.59 -15.54 -4.70
CA ARG A 530 19.16 -14.32 -4.07
C ARG A 530 20.57 -14.00 -4.57
N TYR A 531 21.38 -15.03 -4.83
CA TYR A 531 22.76 -14.85 -5.27
C TYR A 531 22.85 -14.39 -6.73
N THR A 532 22.01 -14.97 -7.60
CA THR A 532 22.04 -14.70 -9.05
C THR A 532 21.05 -13.62 -9.48
N THR A 533 20.04 -13.31 -8.67
CA THR A 533 18.84 -12.51 -8.99
C THR A 533 17.86 -13.18 -9.97
N LEU A 534 18.01 -14.48 -10.22
CA LEU A 534 17.08 -15.29 -11.02
C LEU A 534 15.63 -15.14 -10.53
N GLY A 535 14.73 -14.76 -11.43
CA GLY A 535 13.30 -14.65 -11.16
C GLY A 535 12.90 -13.49 -10.26
N MET A 536 13.77 -12.48 -10.09
CA MET A 536 13.51 -11.28 -9.28
C MET A 536 13.13 -10.04 -10.11
N ALA A 537 13.06 -10.17 -11.43
CA ALA A 537 12.73 -9.10 -12.37
C ALA A 537 11.22 -8.74 -12.38
N THR A 538 10.81 -7.79 -13.22
CA THR A 538 9.41 -7.32 -13.30
C THR A 538 8.44 -8.34 -13.92
N ASP A 539 8.97 -9.37 -14.57
CA ASP A 539 8.25 -10.55 -15.04
C ASP A 539 8.05 -11.61 -13.93
N GLN A 540 8.81 -11.52 -12.83
CA GLN A 540 8.84 -12.46 -11.69
C GLN A 540 9.24 -13.89 -12.09
N GLY A 541 10.08 -14.03 -13.12
CA GLY A 541 10.63 -15.31 -13.55
C GLY A 541 9.63 -16.25 -14.22
N LYS A 542 8.57 -15.70 -14.84
CA LYS A 542 7.58 -16.48 -15.62
C LYS A 542 8.23 -17.33 -16.71
N THR A 543 9.31 -16.84 -17.32
CA THR A 543 10.07 -17.54 -18.37
C THR A 543 11.39 -18.16 -17.88
N SER A 544 11.93 -17.72 -16.75
CA SER A 544 13.30 -18.07 -16.31
C SER A 544 13.37 -19.14 -15.22
N ASN A 545 12.38 -19.21 -14.32
CA ASN A 545 12.46 -20.05 -13.11
C ASN A 545 12.66 -21.53 -13.45
N MET A 546 11.87 -22.07 -14.39
CA MET A 546 11.95 -23.49 -14.75
C MET A 546 13.30 -23.88 -15.36
N GLY A 547 13.85 -23.05 -16.25
CA GLY A 547 15.19 -23.27 -16.81
C GLY A 547 16.26 -23.24 -15.71
N GLY A 548 16.15 -22.32 -14.76
CA GLY A 548 17.07 -22.24 -13.62
C GLY A 548 17.01 -23.44 -12.69
N LEU A 549 15.80 -23.94 -12.41
CA LEU A 549 15.57 -25.16 -11.63
C LEU A 549 16.15 -26.39 -12.33
N ALA A 550 15.93 -26.53 -13.64
CA ALA A 550 16.44 -27.66 -14.41
C ALA A 550 17.98 -27.72 -14.40
N VAL A 551 18.65 -26.57 -14.58
CA VAL A 551 20.11 -26.50 -14.51
C VAL A 551 20.61 -26.82 -13.10
N MET A 552 19.96 -26.32 -12.06
CA MET A 552 20.35 -26.64 -10.67
C MET A 552 20.12 -28.11 -10.31
N ALA A 553 19.03 -28.71 -10.80
CA ALA A 553 18.73 -30.13 -10.63
C ALA A 553 19.83 -31.01 -11.26
N GLU A 554 20.24 -30.68 -12.50
CA GLU A 554 21.36 -31.35 -13.18
C GLU A 554 22.66 -31.24 -12.37
N LEU A 555 23.01 -30.05 -11.87
CA LEU A 555 24.25 -29.83 -11.12
C LEU A 555 24.28 -30.54 -9.77
N THR A 556 23.13 -30.66 -9.10
CA THR A 556 23.02 -31.29 -7.79
C THR A 556 22.73 -32.79 -7.85
N GLY A 557 22.48 -33.35 -9.04
CA GLY A 557 22.07 -34.74 -9.22
C GLY A 557 20.70 -35.07 -8.64
N LYS A 558 19.84 -34.06 -8.45
CA LYS A 558 18.48 -34.19 -7.94
C LYS A 558 17.47 -34.13 -9.09
N SER A 559 16.25 -34.59 -8.83
CA SER A 559 15.13 -34.25 -9.70
C SER A 559 14.75 -32.77 -9.57
N ILE A 560 14.03 -32.24 -10.57
CA ILE A 560 13.46 -30.89 -10.52
C ILE A 560 12.55 -30.69 -9.29
N PRO A 561 11.59 -31.59 -8.96
CA PRO A 561 10.78 -31.45 -7.76
C PRO A 561 11.57 -31.45 -6.45
N GLU A 562 12.65 -32.24 -6.33
CA GLU A 562 13.51 -32.26 -5.14
C GLU A 562 14.36 -30.99 -4.97
N THR A 563 14.63 -30.28 -6.07
CA THR A 563 15.30 -28.97 -6.06
C THR A 563 14.40 -27.90 -5.43
N GLY A 564 13.07 -28.06 -5.59
CA GLY A 564 12.03 -27.22 -5.02
C GLY A 564 11.77 -25.93 -5.82
N THR A 565 10.54 -25.41 -5.73
CA THR A 565 10.16 -24.11 -6.33
C THR A 565 10.41 -22.97 -5.36
N THR A 566 10.52 -21.74 -5.88
CA THR A 566 10.50 -20.55 -5.02
C THR A 566 9.07 -20.18 -4.62
N MET A 567 8.94 -19.35 -3.58
CA MET A 567 7.62 -18.88 -3.14
C MET A 567 6.95 -17.95 -4.15
N PHE A 568 5.71 -18.26 -4.54
CA PHE A 568 4.84 -17.37 -5.31
C PHE A 568 4.20 -16.33 -4.39
N ARG A 569 4.10 -15.08 -4.85
CA ARG A 569 3.57 -13.95 -4.07
C ARG A 569 2.68 -13.07 -4.97
N PRO A 570 1.61 -12.48 -4.42
CA PRO A 570 0.97 -11.35 -5.07
C PRO A 570 1.92 -10.13 -5.10
N PRO A 571 1.77 -9.23 -6.10
CA PRO A 571 0.80 -9.31 -7.18
C PRO A 571 1.30 -10.17 -8.36
N TYR A 572 0.38 -10.85 -9.07
CA TYR A 572 0.69 -11.66 -10.28
C TYR A 572 1.47 -10.88 -11.35
N THR A 573 1.06 -9.62 -11.56
CA THR A 573 1.78 -8.59 -12.32
C THR A 573 1.89 -7.33 -11.47
N PRO A 574 2.92 -6.49 -11.68
CA PRO A 574 3.05 -5.18 -11.04
C PRO A 574 1.75 -4.34 -11.02
N VAL A 575 1.55 -3.61 -9.92
CA VAL A 575 0.40 -2.72 -9.69
C VAL A 575 0.93 -1.33 -9.38
N SER A 576 0.31 -0.28 -9.95
CA SER A 576 0.67 1.10 -9.65
C SER A 576 0.39 1.43 -8.17
N PHE A 577 1.23 2.27 -7.56
CA PHE A 577 0.96 2.73 -6.20
C PHE A 577 -0.31 3.60 -6.13
N GLY A 578 -0.62 4.33 -7.21
CA GLY A 578 -1.86 5.07 -7.36
C GLY A 578 -3.10 4.19 -7.18
N ALA A 579 -3.17 3.03 -7.84
CA ALA A 579 -4.28 2.09 -7.68
C ALA A 579 -4.41 1.58 -6.24
N LEU A 580 -3.29 1.32 -5.55
CA LEU A 580 -3.27 0.91 -4.14
C LEU A 580 -3.69 2.04 -3.19
N ALA A 581 -3.40 3.30 -3.50
CA ALA A 581 -3.83 4.45 -2.72
C ALA A 581 -5.34 4.72 -2.93
N GLY A 582 -5.81 4.66 -4.18
CA GLY A 582 -7.16 5.06 -4.56
C GLY A 582 -7.39 6.55 -4.28
N ARG A 583 -8.48 6.86 -3.58
CA ARG A 583 -8.84 8.25 -3.19
C ARG A 583 -8.18 8.74 -1.89
N ALA A 584 -7.37 7.91 -1.23
CA ALA A 584 -6.67 8.27 0.01
C ALA A 584 -5.41 9.09 -0.27
N VAL A 585 -5.58 10.30 -0.81
CA VAL A 585 -4.51 11.22 -1.20
C VAL A 585 -4.80 12.65 -0.73
N GLY A 586 -3.75 13.46 -0.52
CA GLY A 586 -3.89 14.84 -0.05
C GLY A 586 -4.71 14.93 1.25
N LYS A 587 -5.68 15.85 1.29
CA LYS A 587 -6.59 16.02 2.44
C LYS A 587 -7.55 14.85 2.68
N HIS A 588 -7.66 13.91 1.75
CA HIS A 588 -8.49 12.71 1.89
C HIS A 588 -7.68 11.49 2.37
N PHE A 589 -6.39 11.66 2.67
CA PHE A 589 -5.56 10.57 3.22
C PHE A 589 -6.07 10.09 4.58
N HIS A 590 -6.58 11.00 5.41
CA HIS A 590 -7.23 10.71 6.68
C HIS A 590 -8.42 11.69 6.87
N PRO A 591 -9.47 11.30 7.63
CA PRO A 591 -10.61 12.19 7.86
C PRO A 591 -10.21 13.39 8.71
N VAL A 592 -10.78 14.55 8.38
CA VAL A 592 -10.66 15.78 9.17
C VAL A 592 -11.99 16.07 9.84
N ARG A 593 -11.97 16.37 11.14
CA ARG A 593 -13.13 16.68 11.96
C ARG A 593 -13.10 18.14 12.38
N GLU A 594 -14.23 18.81 12.22
CA GLU A 594 -14.40 20.23 12.52
C GLU A 594 -15.46 20.41 13.60
N THR A 595 -15.20 21.28 14.58
CA THR A 595 -16.18 21.57 15.62
C THR A 595 -17.34 22.39 15.07
N PRO A 596 -18.52 22.43 15.73
CA PRO A 596 -19.63 23.27 15.28
C PRO A 596 -19.28 24.76 15.20
N SER A 597 -18.31 25.23 15.98
CA SER A 597 -17.79 26.60 15.98
C SER A 597 -16.66 26.84 14.97
N HIS A 598 -16.31 25.86 14.14
CA HIS A 598 -15.21 25.98 13.17
C HIS A 598 -15.47 27.11 12.16
N ASN A 599 -16.70 27.23 11.65
CA ASN A 599 -17.06 28.31 10.72
C ASN A 599 -16.90 29.69 11.37
N TRP A 600 -17.47 29.88 12.57
CA TRP A 600 -17.28 31.11 13.33
C TRP A 600 -15.78 31.39 13.61
N ALA A 601 -14.99 30.38 13.96
CA ALA A 601 -13.56 30.57 14.22
C ALA A 601 -12.80 31.02 12.95
N THR A 602 -13.12 30.43 11.79
CA THR A 602 -12.58 30.82 10.49
C THR A 602 -12.97 32.25 10.12
N GLU A 603 -14.22 32.66 10.37
CA GLU A 603 -14.68 34.05 10.17
C GLU A 603 -13.88 35.05 11.02
N ARG A 604 -13.41 34.62 12.20
CA ARG A 604 -12.55 35.42 13.09
C ARG A 604 -11.06 35.30 12.77
N GLY A 605 -10.69 34.61 11.70
CA GLY A 605 -9.30 34.45 11.25
C GLY A 605 -8.47 33.53 12.14
N ALA A 606 -9.10 32.59 12.86
CA ALA A 606 -8.39 31.64 13.71
C ALA A 606 -7.34 30.86 12.92
N VAL A 607 -6.20 30.60 13.56
CA VAL A 607 -5.21 29.63 13.08
C VAL A 607 -5.53 28.29 13.72
N PHE A 608 -5.46 27.19 12.95
CA PHE A 608 -5.85 25.86 13.40
C PHE A 608 -4.65 24.92 13.58
N VAL A 609 -4.80 23.96 14.50
CA VAL A 609 -3.87 22.85 14.74
C VAL A 609 -4.60 21.52 14.70
N GLU A 610 -3.93 20.49 14.19
CA GLU A 610 -4.41 19.10 14.19
C GLU A 610 -4.21 18.47 15.58
N VAL A 611 -5.29 17.92 16.15
CA VAL A 611 -5.29 17.19 17.43
C VAL A 611 -6.03 15.87 17.26
N GLY A 612 -5.28 14.82 16.91
CA GLY A 612 -5.88 13.63 16.30
C GLY A 612 -6.54 14.01 14.98
N ASP A 613 -7.77 13.53 14.75
CA ASP A 613 -8.51 13.90 13.53
C ASP A 613 -9.15 15.31 13.61
N TRP A 614 -9.07 16.03 14.74
CA TRP A 614 -9.74 17.33 14.91
C TRP A 614 -8.87 18.51 14.46
N LEU A 615 -9.48 19.49 13.79
CA LEU A 615 -8.94 20.83 13.66
C LEU A 615 -9.45 21.72 14.79
N ARG A 616 -8.54 22.18 15.67
CA ARG A 616 -8.84 23.09 16.78
C ARG A 616 -8.24 24.46 16.55
N ALA A 617 -8.96 25.50 16.93
CA ALA A 617 -8.41 26.86 16.94
C ALA A 617 -7.25 26.95 17.93
N GLN A 618 -6.06 27.25 17.42
CA GLN A 618 -4.83 27.36 18.19
C GLN A 618 -4.65 28.75 18.80
N TRP A 619 -4.96 29.80 18.03
CA TRP A 619 -5.07 31.21 18.48
C TRP A 619 -5.89 32.06 17.50
N PHE A 620 -6.25 33.27 17.91
CA PHE A 620 -7.07 34.23 17.17
C PHE A 620 -6.31 35.55 16.94
N PRO A 621 -5.68 35.75 15.77
CA PRO A 621 -4.91 36.95 15.48
C PRO A 621 -5.78 38.21 15.32
N GLN A 622 -5.26 39.36 15.73
CA GLN A 622 -5.84 40.67 15.49
C GLN A 622 -4.95 41.53 14.56
N PRO A 623 -5.53 42.51 13.82
CA PRO A 623 -4.75 43.42 13.01
C PRO A 623 -3.65 44.13 13.81
N GLY A 624 -2.42 44.09 13.31
CA GLY A 624 -1.24 44.68 13.96
C GLY A 624 -0.39 43.70 14.76
N GLU A 625 -0.88 42.48 15.00
CA GLU A 625 -0.07 41.39 15.59
C GLU A 625 0.77 40.73 14.49
N THR A 626 2.09 40.70 14.67
CA THR A 626 3.05 40.24 13.65
C THR A 626 3.57 38.82 13.91
N HIS A 627 3.35 38.28 15.10
CA HIS A 627 3.69 36.89 15.43
C HIS A 627 2.68 36.28 16.40
N TRP A 628 2.54 34.95 16.34
CA TRP A 628 1.53 34.17 17.10
C TRP A 628 1.52 34.50 18.60
N ARG A 629 2.70 34.67 19.23
CA ARG A 629 2.80 34.94 20.66
C ARG A 629 2.11 36.24 21.09
N GLN A 630 2.06 37.29 20.26
CA GLN A 630 1.32 38.51 20.62
C GLN A 630 -0.17 38.22 20.82
N SER A 631 -0.76 37.41 19.94
CA SER A 631 -2.15 36.98 20.06
C SER A 631 -2.37 36.17 21.34
N VAL A 632 -1.49 35.20 21.60
CA VAL A 632 -1.58 34.33 22.79
C VAL A 632 -1.39 35.12 24.09
N ASP A 633 -0.40 36.02 24.15
CA ASP A 633 -0.17 36.87 25.33
C ASP A 633 -1.40 37.74 25.61
N ARG A 634 -1.99 38.36 24.57
CA ARG A 634 -3.25 39.13 24.69
C ARG A 634 -4.40 38.26 25.19
N GLU A 635 -4.58 37.08 24.61
CA GLU A 635 -5.65 36.13 24.99
C GLU A 635 -5.56 35.73 26.46
N VAL A 636 -4.36 35.37 26.94
CA VAL A 636 -4.12 35.01 28.34
C VAL A 636 -4.39 36.20 29.26
N LEU A 637 -3.82 37.36 28.95
CA LEU A 637 -3.99 38.58 29.76
C LEU A 637 -5.45 39.03 29.83
N ALA A 638 -6.17 39.02 28.70
CA ALA A 638 -7.58 39.41 28.65
C ALA A 638 -8.48 38.43 29.40
N THR A 639 -8.23 37.11 29.27
CA THR A 639 -8.97 36.08 30.01
C THR A 639 -8.81 36.25 31.52
N ARG A 640 -7.57 36.42 32.01
CA ARG A 640 -7.29 36.59 33.44
C ARG A 640 -7.77 37.94 33.98
N ARG A 641 -7.78 38.99 33.16
CA ARG A 641 -8.28 40.33 33.54
C ARG A 641 -9.81 40.38 33.61
N SER A 642 -10.50 39.67 32.71
CA SER A 642 -11.95 39.75 32.60
C SER A 642 -12.60 38.39 32.30
N VAL A 643 -12.73 38.00 31.04
CA VAL A 643 -13.35 36.74 30.62
C VAL A 643 -12.87 36.33 29.23
N GLY A 644 -12.59 35.05 29.05
CA GLY A 644 -12.27 34.43 27.79
C GLY A 644 -13.12 33.20 27.51
N VAL A 645 -13.31 32.87 26.23
CA VAL A 645 -14.09 31.72 25.76
C VAL A 645 -13.22 30.82 24.89
N CYS A 646 -13.18 29.52 25.20
CA CYS A 646 -12.45 28.52 24.42
C CYS A 646 -13.35 27.35 24.03
N ASP A 647 -13.21 26.90 22.80
CA ASP A 647 -13.89 25.71 22.29
C ASP A 647 -13.21 24.43 22.81
N VAL A 648 -13.92 23.73 23.70
CA VAL A 648 -13.53 22.44 24.30
C VAL A 648 -14.47 21.32 23.88
N THR A 649 -15.19 21.51 22.76
CA THR A 649 -16.11 20.52 22.17
C THR A 649 -15.41 19.18 21.92
N THR A 650 -14.12 19.21 21.57
CA THR A 650 -13.34 18.04 21.17
C THR A 650 -12.99 17.07 22.30
N LEU A 651 -13.17 17.45 23.57
CA LEU A 651 -12.97 16.51 24.69
C LEU A 651 -13.90 15.30 24.54
N GLY A 652 -13.42 14.10 24.84
CA GLY A 652 -14.29 12.93 24.86
C GLY A 652 -15.38 13.09 25.93
N LYS A 653 -16.59 12.62 25.63
CA LYS A 653 -17.75 12.69 26.54
C LYS A 653 -18.46 11.36 26.51
N ILE A 654 -18.70 10.79 27.69
CA ILE A 654 -19.33 9.49 27.85
C ILE A 654 -20.40 9.62 28.92
N ASP A 655 -21.66 9.38 28.54
CA ASP A 655 -22.74 9.21 29.51
C ASP A 655 -22.63 7.77 30.06
N VAL A 656 -22.56 7.66 31.39
CA VAL A 656 -22.44 6.40 32.14
C VAL A 656 -23.67 6.29 33.03
N GLN A 657 -24.55 5.36 32.71
CA GLN A 657 -25.86 5.23 33.36
C GLN A 657 -26.07 3.81 33.91
N GLY A 658 -26.92 3.67 34.92
CA GLY A 658 -27.28 2.38 35.53
C GLY A 658 -27.06 2.35 37.04
N ALA A 659 -27.68 1.40 37.73
CA ALA A 659 -27.64 1.31 39.19
C ALA A 659 -26.21 1.17 39.75
N ASP A 660 -25.31 0.56 38.98
CA ASP A 660 -23.92 0.30 39.38
C ASP A 660 -22.92 1.30 38.78
N ALA A 661 -23.37 2.39 38.15
CA ALA A 661 -22.51 3.37 37.47
C ALA A 661 -21.41 3.93 38.40
N ALA A 662 -21.78 4.25 39.65
CA ALA A 662 -20.84 4.75 40.64
C ALA A 662 -19.79 3.70 41.05
N GLU A 663 -20.18 2.42 41.15
CA GLU A 663 -19.26 1.31 41.43
C GLU A 663 -18.30 1.09 40.26
N PHE A 664 -18.83 1.05 39.04
CA PHE A 664 -18.04 0.88 37.83
C PHE A 664 -16.97 1.97 37.69
N LEU A 665 -17.35 3.24 37.83
CA LEU A 665 -16.37 4.35 37.81
C LEU A 665 -15.35 4.25 38.94
N ASN A 666 -15.74 3.70 40.10
CA ASN A 666 -14.83 3.46 41.22
C ASN A 666 -13.81 2.35 40.91
N LYS A 667 -14.09 1.43 39.98
CA LYS A 667 -13.14 0.42 39.48
C LYS A 667 -12.29 0.92 38.30
N VAL A 668 -12.80 1.86 37.50
CA VAL A 668 -12.08 2.46 36.35
C VAL A 668 -11.05 3.50 36.81
N TYR A 669 -11.45 4.46 37.66
CA TYR A 669 -10.56 5.53 38.10
C TYR A 669 -9.69 5.12 39.29
N ALA A 670 -8.49 5.70 39.41
CA ALA A 670 -7.56 5.49 40.51
C ALA A 670 -8.09 6.01 41.86
N ASN A 671 -8.74 7.18 41.83
CA ASN A 671 -9.35 7.82 42.99
C ASN A 671 -10.81 7.40 43.19
N ALA A 672 -11.36 7.65 44.38
CA ALA A 672 -12.69 7.17 44.75
C ALA A 672 -13.81 7.99 44.08
N PHE A 673 -14.83 7.33 43.54
CA PHE A 673 -16.03 7.96 42.93
C PHE A 673 -17.36 7.60 43.61
N ALA A 674 -17.43 6.47 44.32
CA ALA A 674 -18.69 5.94 44.89
C ALA A 674 -19.46 6.94 45.78
N LYS A 675 -18.76 7.83 46.49
CA LYS A 675 -19.35 8.83 47.41
C LYS A 675 -19.43 10.25 46.84
N LEU A 676 -19.27 10.43 45.53
CA LEU A 676 -19.44 11.76 44.91
C LEU A 676 -20.92 12.17 45.03
N PRO A 677 -21.28 13.31 45.64
CA PRO A 677 -22.67 13.74 45.71
C PRO A 677 -23.26 14.04 44.32
N VAL A 678 -24.57 13.90 44.17
CA VAL A 678 -25.28 14.41 42.97
C VAL A 678 -25.10 15.93 42.89
N GLY A 679 -24.96 16.44 41.67
CA GLY A 679 -24.67 17.85 41.39
C GLY A 679 -23.20 18.23 41.58
N LYS A 680 -22.30 17.25 41.74
CA LYS A 680 -20.86 17.47 41.87
C LYS A 680 -20.04 16.80 40.77
N VAL A 681 -18.92 17.44 40.48
CA VAL A 681 -17.89 16.98 39.56
C VAL A 681 -16.66 16.54 40.36
N ARG A 682 -15.92 15.56 39.86
CA ARG A 682 -14.62 15.17 40.40
C ARG A 682 -13.64 14.88 39.28
N TYR A 683 -12.43 15.44 39.39
CA TYR A 683 -11.30 15.05 38.55
C TYR A 683 -10.87 13.62 38.88
N GLY A 684 -10.60 12.81 37.86
CA GLY A 684 -10.23 11.42 37.97
C GLY A 684 -9.02 11.10 37.11
N LEU A 685 -8.13 10.27 37.66
CA LEU A 685 -6.98 9.73 36.94
C LEU A 685 -7.25 8.27 36.59
N MET A 686 -7.12 7.89 35.32
CA MET A 686 -7.20 6.50 34.87
C MET A 686 -5.79 5.94 34.72
N LEU A 687 -5.61 4.69 35.13
CA LEU A 687 -4.35 3.98 34.95
C LEU A 687 -4.52 2.85 33.95
N ARG A 688 -3.43 2.49 33.28
CA ARG A 688 -3.31 1.20 32.62
C ARG A 688 -3.06 0.11 33.66
N GLU A 689 -3.26 -1.14 33.27
CA GLU A 689 -3.04 -2.30 34.14
C GLU A 689 -1.62 -2.34 34.73
N ASP A 690 -0.60 -1.85 34.00
CA ASP A 690 0.80 -1.78 34.46
C ASP A 690 1.09 -0.67 35.50
N GLY A 691 0.10 0.16 35.84
CA GLY A 691 0.18 1.24 36.82
C GLY A 691 0.63 2.59 36.28
N ILE A 692 0.81 2.72 34.96
CA ILE A 692 1.13 3.98 34.30
C ILE A 692 -0.14 4.82 34.08
N ALA A 693 -0.02 6.15 34.16
CA ALA A 693 -1.12 7.05 33.84
C ALA A 693 -1.57 6.85 32.39
N TYR A 694 -2.86 6.62 32.20
CA TYR A 694 -3.44 6.33 30.90
C TYR A 694 -4.10 7.56 30.29
N ASP A 695 -5.10 8.08 31.00
CA ASP A 695 -5.85 9.27 30.65
C ASP A 695 -6.39 9.91 31.93
N ASP A 696 -6.94 11.10 31.81
CA ASP A 696 -7.56 11.83 32.89
C ASP A 696 -8.81 12.56 32.42
N GLY A 697 -9.52 13.15 33.36
CA GLY A 697 -10.67 13.98 33.05
C GLY A 697 -11.58 14.13 34.26
N THR A 698 -12.84 14.46 34.01
CA THR A 698 -13.80 14.68 35.09
C THR A 698 -15.00 13.76 34.98
N ALA A 699 -15.56 13.33 36.11
CA ALA A 699 -16.90 12.73 36.12
C ALA A 699 -17.86 13.64 36.88
N ALA A 700 -18.91 14.07 36.20
CA ALA A 700 -20.00 14.87 36.73
C ALA A 700 -21.19 13.96 37.07
N ARG A 701 -21.66 13.98 38.32
CA ARG A 701 -22.80 13.14 38.76
C ARG A 701 -24.10 13.93 38.67
N PHE A 702 -24.92 13.63 37.66
CA PHE A 702 -26.20 14.32 37.41
C PHE A 702 -27.37 13.70 38.18
N ALA A 703 -27.34 12.38 38.40
CA ALA A 703 -28.31 11.65 39.21
C ALA A 703 -27.60 10.54 40.00
N GLU A 704 -28.33 9.79 40.83
CA GLU A 704 -27.75 8.67 41.58
C GLU A 704 -27.10 7.63 40.65
N ASP A 705 -27.72 7.41 39.51
CA ASP A 705 -27.44 6.41 38.48
C ASP A 705 -26.94 7.02 37.16
N HIS A 706 -26.55 8.31 37.13
CA HIS A 706 -26.13 8.99 35.90
C HIS A 706 -24.90 9.88 36.11
N PHE A 707 -23.85 9.56 35.37
CA PHE A 707 -22.62 10.33 35.27
C PHE A 707 -22.34 10.75 33.83
N VAL A 708 -21.68 11.89 33.66
CA VAL A 708 -21.05 12.29 32.41
C VAL A 708 -19.55 12.37 32.67
N VAL A 709 -18.79 11.54 31.96
CA VAL A 709 -17.34 11.46 32.03
C VAL A 709 -16.74 12.24 30.86
N THR A 710 -15.78 13.11 31.15
CA THR A 710 -14.91 13.73 30.16
C THR A 710 -13.54 13.04 30.12
N THR A 711 -12.94 13.01 28.93
CA THR A 711 -11.60 12.45 28.67
C THR A 711 -10.79 13.44 27.83
N THR A 712 -9.49 13.20 27.68
CA THR A 712 -8.70 14.00 26.72
C THR A 712 -9.21 13.83 25.28
N THR A 713 -8.94 14.82 24.43
CA THR A 713 -9.40 14.82 23.02
C THR A 713 -8.85 13.64 22.22
N ALA A 714 -7.55 13.37 22.32
CA ALA A 714 -6.90 12.33 21.51
C ALA A 714 -7.29 10.92 21.95
N ASN A 715 -7.55 10.70 23.25
CA ASN A 715 -7.86 9.38 23.79
C ASN A 715 -9.34 9.07 23.89
N ALA A 716 -10.25 9.96 23.48
CA ALA A 716 -11.70 9.80 23.62
C ALA A 716 -12.23 8.43 23.16
N VAL A 717 -11.84 7.98 21.96
CA VAL A 717 -12.26 6.68 21.42
C VAL A 717 -11.61 5.51 22.17
N LEU A 718 -10.35 5.66 22.58
CA LEU A 718 -9.59 4.61 23.24
C LEU A 718 -10.12 4.37 24.66
N VAL A 719 -10.37 5.44 25.43
CA VAL A 719 -10.98 5.37 26.77
C VAL A 719 -12.37 4.75 26.69
N TYR A 720 -13.22 5.18 25.75
CA TYR A 720 -14.55 4.58 25.56
C TYR A 720 -14.46 3.07 25.28
N ARG A 721 -13.57 2.65 24.38
CA ARG A 721 -13.34 1.22 24.09
C ARG A 721 -12.83 0.45 25.31
N GLN A 722 -11.95 1.04 26.11
CA GLN A 722 -11.46 0.41 27.33
C GLN A 722 -12.57 0.27 28.38
N MET A 723 -13.41 1.28 28.55
CA MET A 723 -14.57 1.21 29.45
C MET A 723 -15.57 0.16 28.96
N GLU A 724 -15.85 0.06 27.66
CA GLU A 724 -16.68 -1.02 27.10
C GLU A 724 -16.05 -2.39 27.30
N PHE A 725 -14.75 -2.56 27.11
CA PHE A 725 -14.06 -3.81 27.43
C PHE A 725 -14.18 -4.16 28.91
N ALA A 726 -13.97 -3.20 29.81
CA ALA A 726 -14.10 -3.42 31.23
C ALA A 726 -15.53 -3.84 31.61
N ARG A 727 -16.54 -3.17 31.04
CA ARG A 727 -17.96 -3.50 31.22
C ARG A 727 -18.30 -4.88 30.66
N GLN A 728 -17.85 -5.23 29.46
CA GLN A 728 -18.22 -6.49 28.79
C GLN A 728 -17.43 -7.71 29.30
N CYS A 729 -16.16 -7.53 29.66
CA CYS A 729 -15.24 -8.65 29.89
C CYS A 729 -14.75 -8.76 31.33
N LEU A 730 -14.62 -7.64 32.06
CA LEU A 730 -14.13 -7.67 33.44
C LEU A 730 -15.29 -7.70 34.44
N TRP A 731 -16.35 -6.94 34.16
CA TRP A 731 -17.51 -6.79 35.04
C TRP A 731 -18.85 -6.85 34.28
N PRO A 732 -19.14 -7.95 33.56
CA PRO A 732 -20.36 -8.10 32.76
C PRO A 732 -21.66 -8.06 33.58
N ASP A 733 -21.58 -8.31 34.89
CA ASP A 733 -22.74 -8.41 35.78
C ASP A 733 -23.16 -7.06 36.39
N LEU A 734 -22.38 -5.98 36.21
CA LEU A 734 -22.75 -4.65 36.69
C LEU A 734 -23.84 -4.04 35.80
N ASP A 735 -24.88 -3.47 36.41
CA ASP A 735 -25.89 -2.68 35.71
C ASP A 735 -25.32 -1.31 35.34
N VAL A 736 -24.61 -1.28 34.21
CA VAL A 736 -24.06 -0.07 33.61
C VAL A 736 -24.23 -0.11 32.09
N GLN A 737 -24.57 1.04 31.51
CA GLN A 737 -24.59 1.30 30.08
C GLN A 737 -23.73 2.52 29.78
N LEU A 738 -22.95 2.43 28.70
CA LEU A 738 -22.05 3.49 28.26
C LEU A 738 -22.53 4.00 26.91
N ILE A 739 -22.58 5.32 26.75
CA ILE A 739 -22.90 5.96 25.48
C ILE A 739 -21.86 7.05 25.25
N SER A 740 -21.11 6.98 24.15
CA SER A 740 -20.28 8.12 23.76
C SER A 740 -21.19 9.27 23.32
N THR A 741 -21.12 10.38 24.04
CA THR A 741 -21.84 11.63 23.76
C THR A 741 -20.89 12.74 23.29
N THR A 742 -19.66 12.39 22.92
CA THR A 742 -18.61 13.31 22.43
C THR A 742 -19.11 14.26 21.35
N GLU A 743 -19.77 13.72 20.32
CA GLU A 743 -20.30 14.53 19.20
C GLU A 743 -21.73 15.04 19.42
N ALA A 744 -22.38 14.65 20.53
CA ALA A 744 -23.74 15.07 20.83
C ALA A 744 -23.81 16.46 21.48
N TRP A 745 -22.69 16.92 22.05
CA TRP A 745 -22.59 18.19 22.77
C TRP A 745 -21.42 19.05 22.29
N ALA A 746 -21.74 20.26 21.83
CA ALA A 746 -20.76 21.35 21.74
C ALA A 746 -20.52 21.91 23.14
N GLN A 747 -19.28 22.24 23.48
CA GLN A 747 -18.92 22.66 24.84
C GLN A 747 -17.88 23.78 24.83
N TYR A 748 -18.16 24.84 25.59
CA TYR A 748 -17.34 26.05 25.65
C TYR A 748 -16.89 26.30 27.08
N ALA A 749 -15.58 26.47 27.28
CA ALA A 749 -15.02 26.94 28.53
C ALA A 749 -15.08 28.46 28.57
N VAL A 750 -15.81 29.00 29.54
CA VAL A 750 -15.92 30.43 29.84
C VAL A 750 -15.14 30.70 31.12
N ALA A 751 -13.96 31.29 31.00
CA ALA A 751 -12.99 31.41 32.09
C ALA A 751 -12.62 32.87 32.37
N GLY A 752 -12.37 33.22 33.63
CA GLY A 752 -12.01 34.56 34.08
C GLY A 752 -12.96 35.09 35.17
N PRO A 753 -12.58 36.17 35.88
CA PRO A 753 -13.36 36.72 36.99
C PRO A 753 -14.79 37.17 36.59
N ASN A 754 -15.04 37.53 35.33
CA ASN A 754 -16.38 37.91 34.83
C ASN A 754 -17.13 36.76 34.13
N SER A 755 -16.61 35.53 34.15
CA SER A 755 -17.27 34.36 33.54
C SER A 755 -18.70 34.11 34.06
N ARG A 756 -18.91 34.26 35.37
CA ARG A 756 -20.26 34.14 35.97
C ARG A 756 -21.20 35.24 35.46
N LYS A 757 -20.76 36.50 35.45
CA LYS A 757 -21.58 37.64 34.99
C LYS A 757 -21.99 37.49 33.53
N LEU A 758 -21.10 36.96 32.69
CA LEU A 758 -21.40 36.65 31.30
C LEU A 758 -22.48 35.56 31.21
N LEU A 759 -22.33 34.46 31.95
CA LEU A 759 -23.30 33.36 31.95
C LEU A 759 -24.64 33.73 32.58
N GLU A 760 -24.70 34.66 33.53
CA GLU A 760 -25.96 35.17 34.11
C GLU A 760 -26.86 35.85 33.07
N LYS A 761 -26.29 36.34 31.95
CA LYS A 761 -27.07 36.86 30.82
C LYS A 761 -27.65 35.79 29.90
N ILE A 762 -27.06 34.59 29.91
CA ILE A 762 -27.36 33.52 28.96
C ILE A 762 -28.19 32.41 29.59
N VAL A 763 -27.86 32.05 30.83
CA VAL A 763 -28.60 31.06 31.63
C VAL A 763 -29.94 31.64 32.03
N ASP A 764 -31.00 30.87 31.83
CA ASP A 764 -32.36 31.34 32.11
C ASP A 764 -32.50 31.70 33.61
N PRO A 765 -33.15 32.83 33.97
CA PRO A 765 -33.13 33.39 35.34
C PRO A 765 -33.63 32.48 36.46
N ARG A 766 -34.30 31.37 36.13
CA ARG A 766 -34.75 30.38 37.13
C ARG A 766 -33.62 29.54 37.73
N PHE A 767 -32.42 29.55 37.13
CA PHE A 767 -31.26 28.85 37.66
C PHE A 767 -30.30 29.82 38.33
N ASP A 768 -30.11 29.67 39.65
CA ASP A 768 -29.14 30.45 40.41
C ASP A 768 -27.73 29.86 40.24
N ILE A 769 -26.83 30.64 39.63
CA ILE A 769 -25.43 30.28 39.40
C ILE A 769 -24.44 31.05 40.30
N SER A 770 -24.94 31.66 41.38
CA SER A 770 -24.14 32.29 42.43
C SER A 770 -23.15 31.31 43.07
N ASN A 771 -22.13 31.81 43.77
CA ASN A 771 -21.13 30.96 44.41
C ASN A 771 -21.74 30.00 45.44
N GLU A 772 -22.81 30.43 46.11
CA GLU A 772 -23.51 29.65 47.15
C GLU A 772 -24.36 28.54 46.53
N ALA A 773 -25.14 28.85 45.48
CA ALA A 773 -26.00 27.89 44.81
C ALA A 773 -25.24 26.94 43.87
N PHE A 774 -24.20 27.43 43.19
CA PHE A 774 -23.39 26.67 42.24
C PHE A 774 -21.89 26.73 42.60
N PRO A 775 -21.49 26.14 43.75
CA PRO A 775 -20.12 26.21 44.28
C PRO A 775 -19.08 25.51 43.39
N PHE A 776 -17.79 25.71 43.68
CA PHE A 776 -16.70 25.04 42.94
C PHE A 776 -16.94 23.53 42.79
N MET A 777 -16.69 23.01 41.57
CA MET A 777 -16.97 21.63 41.16
C MET A 777 -18.46 21.25 41.21
N ALA A 778 -19.38 22.20 41.09
CA ALA A 778 -20.81 21.91 40.86
C ALA A 778 -21.08 21.57 39.38
N CYS A 779 -22.12 20.78 39.14
CA CYS A 779 -22.70 20.55 37.82
C CYS A 779 -24.22 20.48 37.88
N GLY A 780 -24.88 20.78 36.77
CA GLY A 780 -26.34 20.66 36.68
C GLY A 780 -26.86 20.84 35.26
N GLU A 781 -28.09 20.37 35.04
CA GLU A 781 -28.83 20.68 33.83
C GLU A 781 -29.51 22.04 33.99
N VAL A 782 -29.37 22.88 32.97
CA VAL A 782 -29.96 24.22 32.92
C VAL A 782 -30.68 24.43 31.59
N THR A 783 -31.37 25.55 31.46
CA THR A 783 -31.78 26.08 30.16
C THR A 783 -31.20 27.46 29.93
N ILE A 784 -31.00 27.80 28.67
CA ILE A 784 -30.40 29.05 28.22
C ILE A 784 -31.24 29.69 27.13
N CYS A 785 -31.04 30.98 26.90
CA CYS A 785 -31.61 31.73 25.76
C CYS A 785 -33.13 31.48 25.57
N GLY A 786 -33.90 31.38 26.66
CA GLY A 786 -35.35 31.19 26.61
C GLY A 786 -35.79 29.73 26.45
N GLY A 787 -35.07 28.77 27.04
CA GLY A 787 -35.52 27.38 27.16
C GLY A 787 -34.69 26.32 26.42
N LEU A 788 -33.58 26.68 25.76
CA LEU A 788 -32.68 25.70 25.16
C LEU A 788 -31.97 24.90 26.26
N ARG A 789 -32.06 23.56 26.22
CA ARG A 789 -31.37 22.70 27.18
C ARG A 789 -29.85 22.85 27.09
N ALA A 790 -29.19 22.91 28.24
CA ALA A 790 -27.74 22.92 28.37
C ALA A 790 -27.30 22.15 29.62
N ARG A 791 -26.02 21.77 29.67
CA ARG A 791 -25.35 21.25 30.87
C ARG A 791 -24.31 22.27 31.30
N LEU A 792 -24.27 22.60 32.58
CA LEU A 792 -23.31 23.55 33.15
C LEU A 792 -22.40 22.82 34.13
N PHE A 793 -21.10 23.12 34.06
CA PHE A 793 -20.07 22.55 34.92
C PHE A 793 -19.18 23.67 35.45
N ARG A 794 -18.97 23.77 36.76
CA ARG A 794 -18.02 24.74 37.34
C ARG A 794 -16.66 24.07 37.52
N ILE A 795 -15.96 23.91 36.41
CA ILE A 795 -14.63 23.32 36.30
C ILE A 795 -13.69 24.29 35.57
N SER A 796 -12.41 24.20 35.87
CA SER A 796 -11.39 25.12 35.33
C SER A 796 -10.10 24.39 35.04
N PHE A 797 -9.59 24.57 33.81
CA PHE A 797 -8.25 24.15 33.43
C PHE A 797 -7.26 25.33 33.35
N SER A 798 -7.76 26.58 33.36
CA SER A 798 -6.97 27.82 33.30
C SER A 798 -6.52 28.34 34.68
N GLY A 799 -7.13 27.83 35.76
CA GLY A 799 -6.88 28.30 37.12
C GLY A 799 -7.67 29.54 37.54
N GLU A 800 -8.50 30.10 36.66
CA GLU A 800 -9.45 31.18 36.97
C GLU A 800 -10.82 30.60 37.33
N LEU A 801 -11.71 31.42 37.93
CA LEU A 801 -13.14 31.11 37.96
C LEU A 801 -13.59 30.76 36.53
N ALA A 802 -14.13 29.56 36.36
CA ALA A 802 -14.53 29.09 35.05
C ALA A 802 -15.73 28.16 35.12
N TYR A 803 -16.43 28.15 34.00
CA TYR A 803 -17.57 27.28 33.73
C TYR A 803 -17.39 26.67 32.37
N GLU A 804 -17.80 25.42 32.21
CA GLU A 804 -18.02 24.83 30.90
C GLU A 804 -19.52 24.73 30.66
N ILE A 805 -19.97 25.26 29.53
CA ILE A 805 -21.37 25.18 29.11
C ILE A 805 -21.48 24.32 27.87
N ALA A 806 -22.29 23.27 27.96
CA ALA A 806 -22.51 22.32 26.89
C ALA A 806 -23.94 22.44 26.35
N VAL A 807 -24.07 22.55 25.03
CA VAL A 807 -25.34 22.61 24.29
C VAL A 807 -25.39 21.48 23.26
N PRO A 808 -26.58 21.02 22.83
CA PRO A 808 -26.65 20.06 21.73
C PRO A 808 -25.90 20.60 20.51
N THR A 809 -25.06 19.76 19.89
CA THR A 809 -24.08 20.14 18.85
C THR A 809 -24.62 21.05 17.75
N ARG A 810 -25.88 20.86 17.33
CA ARG A 810 -26.55 21.70 16.32
C ARG A 810 -26.66 23.19 16.68
N TYR A 811 -26.48 23.55 17.95
CA TYR A 811 -26.52 24.93 18.45
C TYR A 811 -25.13 25.47 18.80
N GLY A 812 -24.04 24.73 18.56
CA GLY A 812 -22.70 25.15 18.97
C GLY A 812 -22.28 26.48 18.34
N ASP A 813 -22.41 26.64 17.01
CA ASP A 813 -22.09 27.90 16.32
C ASP A 813 -22.89 29.09 16.87
N ALA A 814 -24.20 28.90 17.09
CA ALA A 814 -25.06 29.94 17.66
C ALA A 814 -24.66 30.28 19.10
N MET A 815 -24.22 29.27 19.87
CA MET A 815 -23.80 29.46 21.26
C MET A 815 -22.51 30.27 21.35
N ILE A 816 -21.48 29.99 20.53
CA ILE A 816 -20.25 30.78 20.56
C ILE A 816 -20.51 32.24 20.17
N ARG A 817 -21.40 32.47 19.19
CA ARG A 817 -21.81 33.85 18.82
C ARG A 817 -22.49 34.55 20.00
N ALA A 818 -23.46 33.90 20.63
CA ALA A 818 -24.15 34.47 21.80
C ALA A 818 -23.21 34.77 22.98
N LEU A 819 -22.24 33.87 23.26
CA LEU A 819 -21.21 34.10 24.29
C LEU A 819 -20.37 35.35 24.00
N MET A 820 -19.99 35.53 22.73
CA MET A 820 -19.15 36.65 22.31
C MET A 820 -19.94 37.97 22.28
N ASP A 821 -21.20 37.95 21.85
CA ASP A 821 -22.05 39.14 21.77
C ASP A 821 -22.45 39.63 23.18
N GLU A 822 -22.97 38.74 24.03
CA GLU A 822 -23.36 39.12 25.40
C GLU A 822 -22.15 39.48 26.29
N GLY A 823 -20.99 38.92 25.95
CA GLY A 823 -19.72 39.15 26.60
C GLY A 823 -19.03 40.46 26.23
N GLU A 824 -19.49 41.18 25.21
CA GLU A 824 -18.88 42.46 24.77
C GLU A 824 -18.81 43.47 25.93
N ALA A 825 -19.85 43.53 26.76
CA ALA A 825 -19.90 44.37 27.97
C ALA A 825 -18.86 44.01 29.04
N PHE A 826 -18.17 42.88 28.88
CA PHE A 826 -17.15 42.37 29.78
C PHE A 826 -15.79 42.20 29.07
N ASP A 827 -15.56 42.82 27.91
CA ASP A 827 -14.32 42.68 27.14
C ASP A 827 -13.96 41.21 26.85
N VAL A 828 -14.96 40.40 26.49
CA VAL A 828 -14.75 38.97 26.20
C VAL A 828 -13.75 38.74 25.08
N VAL A 829 -12.86 37.77 25.27
CA VAL A 829 -11.87 37.36 24.26
C VAL A 829 -12.05 35.90 23.87
N PRO A 830 -11.99 35.53 22.58
CA PRO A 830 -11.85 34.12 22.24
C PRO A 830 -10.39 33.71 22.39
N TYR A 831 -10.14 32.52 22.93
CA TYR A 831 -8.78 32.02 23.07
C TYR A 831 -8.65 30.57 22.61
N GLY A 832 -7.51 30.27 21.99
CA GLY A 832 -7.23 28.96 21.40
C GLY A 832 -6.47 28.01 22.33
N THR A 833 -6.07 26.87 21.77
CA THR A 833 -5.34 25.83 22.54
C THR A 833 -3.98 26.30 23.05
N GLU A 834 -3.34 27.28 22.39
CA GLU A 834 -2.03 27.79 22.82
C GLU A 834 -2.14 28.61 24.10
N ALA A 835 -3.10 29.55 24.17
CA ALA A 835 -3.39 30.31 25.39
C ALA A 835 -3.90 29.40 26.52
N LEU A 836 -4.69 28.37 26.21
CA LEU A 836 -5.04 27.32 27.17
C LEU A 836 -3.78 26.59 27.68
N GLY A 837 -2.83 26.31 26.78
CA GLY A 837 -1.53 25.73 27.07
C GLY A 837 -0.69 26.57 28.03
N VAL A 838 -0.63 27.89 27.83
CA VAL A 838 0.04 28.81 28.77
C VAL A 838 -0.63 28.73 30.15
N MET A 839 -1.95 28.93 30.20
CA MET A 839 -2.67 29.00 31.48
C MET A 839 -2.61 27.70 32.28
N ARG A 840 -2.64 26.53 31.64
CA ARG A 840 -2.51 25.25 32.33
C ARG A 840 -1.07 24.99 32.82
N ILE A 841 -0.05 25.44 32.07
CA ILE A 841 1.36 25.35 32.48
C ILE A 841 1.58 26.25 33.72
N GLU A 842 1.03 27.46 33.73
CA GLU A 842 1.08 28.36 34.89
C GLU A 842 0.48 27.71 36.16
N LYS A 843 -0.47 26.78 36.00
CA LYS A 843 -1.11 26.04 37.11
C LYS A 843 -0.48 24.67 37.39
N GLY A 844 0.54 24.25 36.65
CA GLY A 844 1.15 22.93 36.84
C GLY A 844 0.28 21.76 36.43
N HIS A 845 -0.77 22.00 35.63
CA HIS A 845 -1.67 20.94 35.19
C HIS A 845 -1.01 20.08 34.10
N ALA A 846 -1.04 18.76 34.32
CA ALA A 846 -0.61 17.78 33.33
C ALA A 846 -1.55 17.78 32.11
N ALA A 847 -0.98 17.56 30.93
CA ALA A 847 -1.70 17.31 29.68
C ALA A 847 -0.98 16.20 28.89
N GLY A 848 -1.24 16.07 27.59
CA GLY A 848 -0.67 15.01 26.75
C GLY A 848 0.86 14.87 26.82
N ASN A 849 1.60 15.98 26.98
CA ASN A 849 3.06 15.96 27.10
C ASN A 849 3.53 15.27 28.40
N GLU A 850 2.75 15.39 29.46
CA GLU A 850 3.02 14.72 30.74
C GLU A 850 2.38 13.33 30.80
N LEU A 851 1.29 13.07 30.07
CA LEU A 851 0.64 11.77 29.92
C LEU A 851 1.22 10.99 28.72
N ASN A 852 2.52 10.73 28.75
CA ASN A 852 3.28 10.23 27.59
C ASN A 852 3.41 8.70 27.50
N GLY A 853 2.67 7.97 28.34
CA GLY A 853 2.69 6.51 28.38
C GLY A 853 3.84 5.88 29.16
N THR A 854 4.71 6.68 29.79
CA THR A 854 5.78 6.20 30.71
C THR A 854 5.67 6.79 32.12
N THR A 855 4.83 7.79 32.31
CA THR A 855 4.64 8.51 33.57
C THR A 855 3.61 7.87 34.49
N THR A 856 3.99 7.62 35.73
CA THR A 856 3.09 7.18 36.79
C THR A 856 2.35 8.36 37.43
N ALA A 857 1.28 8.06 38.19
CA ALA A 857 0.67 9.05 39.08
C ALA A 857 1.70 9.71 40.03
N LEU A 858 2.72 8.94 40.47
CA LEU A 858 3.78 9.44 41.32
C LEU A 858 4.67 10.46 40.61
N ASN A 859 4.98 10.25 39.32
CA ASN A 859 5.77 11.18 38.54
C ASN A 859 5.03 12.52 38.35
N LEU A 860 3.71 12.46 38.14
CA LEU A 860 2.85 13.63 37.95
C LEU A 860 2.54 14.41 39.24
N GLY A 861 3.09 14.01 40.39
CA GLY A 861 2.73 14.59 41.69
C GLY A 861 1.32 14.19 42.19
N MET A 862 0.63 13.31 41.47
CA MET A 862 -0.73 12.84 41.75
C MET A 862 -0.78 11.51 42.52
N GLY A 863 0.34 11.02 43.07
CA GLY A 863 0.41 9.72 43.74
C GLY A 863 -0.60 9.52 44.87
N ARG A 864 -1.02 10.61 45.55
CA ARG A 864 -2.07 10.58 46.58
C ARG A 864 -3.47 10.27 46.04
N MET A 865 -3.70 10.44 44.74
CA MET A 865 -4.98 10.09 44.11
C MET A 865 -5.15 8.59 43.92
N VAL A 866 -4.05 7.82 43.87
CA VAL A 866 -4.11 6.36 43.78
C VAL A 866 -4.59 5.80 45.11
N SER A 867 -5.83 5.30 45.14
CA SER A 867 -6.46 4.89 46.38
C SER A 867 -5.82 3.64 46.97
N LYS A 868 -5.51 3.67 48.27
CA LYS A 868 -5.10 2.49 49.04
C LYS A 868 -6.27 1.74 49.70
N LYS A 869 -7.50 2.22 49.51
CA LYS A 869 -8.71 1.73 50.19
C LYS A 869 -9.66 0.94 49.28
N LYS A 870 -9.44 1.00 47.97
CA LYS A 870 -10.22 0.29 46.96
C LYS A 870 -9.29 -0.25 45.91
N ASP A 871 -9.74 -1.27 45.19
CA ASP A 871 -9.07 -1.71 43.97
C ASP A 871 -9.58 -0.92 42.75
N CYS A 872 -8.76 -0.87 41.71
CA CYS A 872 -9.08 -0.35 40.38
C CYS A 872 -8.03 -0.80 39.37
N ILE A 873 -8.32 -0.61 38.09
CA ILE A 873 -7.37 -0.89 37.01
C ILE A 873 -6.04 -0.19 37.31
N GLY A 874 -4.95 -0.96 37.26
CA GLY A 874 -3.59 -0.47 37.46
C GLY A 874 -3.14 -0.29 38.92
N ASN A 875 -4.03 -0.43 39.90
CA ASN A 875 -3.70 -0.10 41.29
C ASN A 875 -2.55 -0.97 41.82
N THR A 876 -2.69 -2.29 41.76
CA THR A 876 -1.69 -3.23 42.29
C THR A 876 -0.32 -3.06 41.63
N LEU A 877 -0.25 -3.00 40.29
CA LEU A 877 1.02 -2.89 39.60
C LEU A 877 1.65 -1.50 39.70
N SER A 878 0.88 -0.47 40.06
CA SER A 878 1.43 0.86 40.40
C SER A 878 2.29 0.85 41.66
N GLU A 879 2.16 -0.16 42.53
CA GLU A 879 2.89 -0.26 43.80
C GLU A 879 4.28 -0.91 43.67
N ARG A 880 4.64 -1.39 42.48
CA ARG A 880 5.94 -2.03 42.24
C ARG A 880 7.08 -1.10 42.66
N ALA A 881 8.10 -1.68 43.32
CA ALA A 881 9.23 -0.92 43.85
C ALA A 881 9.91 -0.03 42.79
N GLY A 882 10.10 -0.55 41.57
CA GLY A 882 10.71 0.20 40.46
C GLY A 882 9.94 1.45 40.02
N LEU A 883 8.63 1.53 40.28
CA LEU A 883 7.81 2.72 39.98
C LEU A 883 7.75 3.71 41.14
N ASN A 884 8.22 3.32 42.32
CA ASN A 884 8.14 4.08 43.57
C ASN A 884 9.52 4.32 44.20
N MET A 885 10.58 4.33 43.38
CA MET A 885 11.94 4.61 43.82
C MET A 885 12.05 6.02 44.43
N ALA A 886 12.93 6.18 45.42
CA ALA A 886 13.11 7.46 46.10
C ALA A 886 13.61 8.58 45.16
N ASP A 887 14.41 8.22 44.15
CA ASP A 887 14.97 9.12 43.13
C ASP A 887 14.11 9.21 41.86
N ALA A 888 12.87 8.69 41.89
CA ALA A 888 11.97 8.75 40.74
C ALA A 888 11.80 10.17 40.20
N LEU A 889 11.53 10.26 38.90
CA LEU A 889 11.18 11.53 38.25
C LEU A 889 9.95 12.16 38.93
N LYS A 890 9.97 13.48 39.11
CA LYS A 890 8.88 14.27 39.69
C LYS A 890 8.60 15.48 38.82
N LEU A 891 7.32 15.78 38.64
CA LEU A 891 6.87 16.99 37.99
C LEU A 891 7.27 18.20 38.86
N VAL A 892 8.06 19.09 38.29
CA VAL A 892 8.52 20.35 38.88
C VAL A 892 8.30 21.49 37.89
N GLY A 893 8.37 22.72 38.38
CA GLY A 893 8.48 23.90 37.54
C GLY A 893 9.94 24.23 37.27
N VAL A 894 10.22 24.83 36.12
CA VAL A 894 11.53 25.42 35.80
C VAL A 894 11.34 26.85 35.32
N LYS A 895 12.23 27.74 35.74
CA LYS A 895 12.27 29.15 35.32
C LYS A 895 13.71 29.51 34.99
N PRO A 896 13.99 30.25 33.89
CA PRO A 896 15.35 30.65 33.57
C PRO A 896 15.86 31.65 34.60
N VAL A 897 17.15 31.54 34.94
CA VAL A 897 17.83 32.46 35.86
C VAL A 897 17.85 33.86 35.24
N ASP A 898 18.13 33.94 33.94
CA ASP A 898 17.91 35.14 33.13
C ASP A 898 16.52 35.10 32.50
N ALA A 899 15.62 35.95 32.97
CA ALA A 899 14.23 35.99 32.49
C ALA A 899 14.08 36.30 30.99
N THR A 900 15.13 36.80 30.32
CA THR A 900 15.15 37.04 28.88
C THR A 900 15.40 35.76 28.06
N GLN A 901 15.90 34.70 28.69
CA GLN A 901 16.14 33.42 28.04
C GLN A 901 14.87 32.58 27.97
N ALA A 902 14.80 31.72 26.95
CA ALA A 902 13.67 30.84 26.73
C ALA A 902 13.92 29.44 27.32
N VAL A 903 12.88 28.86 27.91
CA VAL A 903 12.82 27.43 28.24
C VAL A 903 12.21 26.71 27.04
N LYS A 904 12.86 25.63 26.57
CA LYS A 904 12.38 24.81 25.47
C LYS A 904 11.91 23.45 25.97
N ALA A 905 10.72 23.02 25.52
CA ALA A 905 10.25 21.66 25.74
C ALA A 905 11.18 20.66 25.04
N GLY A 906 11.37 19.48 25.63
CA GLY A 906 12.32 18.46 25.17
C GLY A 906 13.77 18.67 25.60
N GLY A 907 14.12 19.84 26.15
CA GLY A 907 15.45 20.08 26.71
C GLY A 907 15.72 19.21 27.93
N HIS A 908 16.97 18.73 28.07
CA HIS A 908 17.39 17.83 29.14
C HIS A 908 17.98 18.59 30.33
N LEU A 909 17.62 18.17 31.53
CA LEU A 909 18.06 18.75 32.79
C LEU A 909 19.40 18.14 33.20
N MET A 910 20.44 18.97 33.14
CA MET A 910 21.80 18.62 33.53
C MET A 910 22.20 19.40 34.78
N ALA A 911 23.18 18.87 35.52
CA ALA A 911 23.84 19.65 36.55
C ALA A 911 24.41 20.94 35.94
N LYS A 912 24.39 22.04 36.71
CA LYS A 912 24.86 23.36 36.28
C LYS A 912 26.24 23.30 35.61
N GLU A 913 27.14 22.54 36.22
CA GLU A 913 28.48 22.27 35.70
C GLU A 913 28.65 20.76 35.45
N GLY A 914 29.50 20.40 34.49
CA GLY A 914 29.86 19.01 34.21
C GLY A 914 29.61 18.58 32.76
N PRO A 915 29.58 17.27 32.48
CA PRO A 915 29.34 16.75 31.13
C PRO A 915 27.87 16.85 30.73
N VAL A 916 27.62 17.03 29.42
CA VAL A 916 26.30 16.93 28.80
C VAL A 916 26.23 15.62 28.01
N ASP A 917 25.83 14.54 28.67
CA ASP A 917 25.69 13.21 28.07
C ASP A 917 24.54 12.41 28.72
N ALA A 918 24.19 11.27 28.11
CA ALA A 918 23.08 10.44 28.58
C ALA A 918 23.29 9.83 29.98
N ALA A 919 24.54 9.65 30.43
CA ALA A 919 24.81 9.06 31.74
C ALA A 919 24.51 10.05 32.88
N HIS A 920 24.59 11.35 32.60
CA HIS A 920 24.40 12.41 33.58
C HIS A 920 23.02 13.09 33.51
N ASP A 921 22.18 12.72 32.54
CA ASP A 921 20.83 13.22 32.39
C ASP A 921 19.97 12.97 33.64
N GLN A 922 19.37 14.05 34.17
CA GLN A 922 18.54 14.02 35.37
C GLN A 922 17.04 14.11 35.06
N GLY A 923 16.65 14.31 33.81
CA GLY A 923 15.25 14.57 33.46
C GLY A 923 15.10 15.47 32.25
N TYR A 924 13.88 15.89 31.97
CA TYR A 924 13.60 16.69 30.78
C TYR A 924 12.40 17.59 30.97
N VAL A 925 12.36 18.68 30.22
CA VAL A 925 11.23 19.61 30.15
C VAL A 925 10.13 18.96 29.30
N THR A 926 8.95 18.75 29.88
CA THR A 926 7.79 18.19 29.19
C THR A 926 7.02 19.26 28.42
N SER A 927 6.88 20.45 29.01
CA SER A 927 6.11 21.56 28.46
C SER A 927 6.79 22.87 28.75
N ALA A 928 6.69 23.82 27.83
CA ALA A 928 7.25 25.16 28.01
C ALA A 928 6.32 26.20 27.39
N ALA A 929 6.31 27.39 27.98
CA ALA A 929 5.56 28.54 27.48
C ALA A 929 6.20 29.84 27.97
N TYR A 930 5.91 30.95 27.29
CA TYR A 930 6.08 32.26 27.88
C TYR A 930 4.84 32.62 28.68
N SER A 931 5.01 32.99 29.96
CA SER A 931 3.92 33.50 30.79
C SER A 931 3.90 35.03 30.73
N PRO A 932 2.86 35.67 30.17
CA PRO A 932 2.73 37.12 30.21
C PRO A 932 2.37 37.64 31.61
N ILE A 933 1.98 36.76 32.54
CA ILE A 933 1.73 37.11 33.95
C ILE A 933 3.04 37.21 34.73
N LEU A 934 3.99 36.32 34.44
CA LEU A 934 5.30 36.31 35.09
C LEU A 934 6.38 37.05 34.30
N GLU A 935 6.03 37.53 33.09
CA GLU A 935 6.93 38.17 32.13
C GLU A 935 8.21 37.36 31.84
N SER A 936 8.09 36.03 31.85
CA SER A 936 9.23 35.11 31.74
C SER A 936 8.81 33.78 31.12
N SER A 937 9.78 33.11 30.49
CA SER A 937 9.59 31.72 30.09
C SER A 937 9.46 30.83 31.32
N ILE A 938 8.55 29.86 31.27
CA ILE A 938 8.38 28.84 32.30
C ILE A 938 8.25 27.47 31.65
N GLY A 939 8.51 26.41 32.41
CA GLY A 939 8.28 25.06 31.94
C GLY A 939 7.86 24.10 33.05
N LEU A 940 7.19 23.04 32.65
CA LEU A 940 7.03 21.83 33.45
C LEU A 940 8.11 20.85 33.05
N ALA A 941 8.69 20.17 34.04
CA ALA A 941 9.74 19.19 33.80
C ALA A 941 9.59 17.98 34.71
N LEU A 942 10.06 16.84 34.24
CA LEU A 942 10.21 15.63 35.03
C LEU A 942 11.67 15.54 35.48
N LEU A 943 11.93 15.69 36.78
CA LEU A 943 13.27 15.72 37.35
C LEU A 943 13.47 14.63 38.40
N LYS A 944 14.59 13.90 38.35
CA LYS A 944 14.96 12.89 39.36
C LYS A 944 15.03 13.54 40.73
N ASN A 945 14.28 12.98 41.68
CA ASN A 945 14.13 13.51 43.04
C ASN A 945 13.72 15.00 43.09
N GLY A 946 12.99 15.49 42.08
CA GLY A 946 12.76 16.94 41.91
C GLY A 946 12.07 17.64 43.07
N ALA A 947 11.22 16.94 43.84
CA ALA A 947 10.52 17.53 44.98
C ALA A 947 11.44 18.01 46.12
N ALA A 948 12.66 17.46 46.22
CA ALA A 948 13.65 17.84 47.23
C ALA A 948 14.66 18.88 46.73
N ARG A 949 14.51 19.35 45.48
CA ARG A 949 15.51 20.15 44.75
C ARG A 949 15.01 21.55 44.39
N LEU A 950 13.95 22.02 45.04
CA LEU A 950 13.44 23.38 44.84
C LEU A 950 14.51 24.42 45.24
N GLY A 951 14.70 25.43 44.40
CA GLY A 951 15.75 26.46 44.51
C GLY A 951 17.10 26.05 43.93
N GLU A 952 17.28 24.81 43.47
CA GLU A 952 18.51 24.40 42.79
C GLU A 952 18.62 25.07 41.41
N VAL A 953 19.81 25.57 41.08
CA VAL A 953 20.13 26.01 39.73
C VAL A 953 20.72 24.86 38.94
N MET A 954 20.07 24.51 37.84
CA MET A 954 20.48 23.50 36.87
C MET A 954 20.63 24.16 35.50
N ARG A 955 21.00 23.38 34.48
CA ARG A 955 20.93 23.85 33.10
C ARG A 955 20.05 22.94 32.26
N ILE A 956 19.32 23.53 31.32
CA ILE A 956 18.60 22.84 30.27
C ILE A 956 19.49 22.81 29.04
N ALA A 957 19.90 21.62 28.62
CA ALA A 957 20.71 21.42 27.43
C ALA A 957 19.87 20.87 26.27
N ASN A 958 20.03 21.47 25.09
CA ASN A 958 19.55 20.96 23.80
C ASN A 958 20.73 20.89 22.82
N PRO A 959 21.50 19.78 22.81
CA PRO A 959 22.68 19.66 21.97
C PRO A 959 22.40 19.69 20.46
N LEU A 960 21.15 19.43 20.03
CA LEU A 960 20.77 19.43 18.61
C LEU A 960 20.67 20.85 18.05
N GLU A 961 20.14 21.78 18.85
CA GLU A 961 20.02 23.20 18.48
C GLU A 961 21.15 24.06 19.06
N GLY A 962 21.99 23.48 19.93
CA GLY A 962 23.10 24.17 20.58
C GLY A 962 22.68 25.09 21.73
N ASP A 963 21.49 24.91 22.30
CA ASP A 963 21.03 25.70 23.43
C ASP A 963 21.51 25.14 24.77
N ASP A 964 21.90 26.03 25.67
CA ASP A 964 22.22 25.74 27.07
C ASP A 964 21.73 26.93 27.92
N VAL A 965 20.75 26.69 28.80
CA VAL A 965 20.06 27.73 29.58
C VAL A 965 20.08 27.38 31.06
N GLU A 966 20.62 28.25 31.90
CA GLU A 966 20.55 28.09 33.36
C GLU A 966 19.12 28.33 33.84
N VAL A 967 18.59 27.39 34.64
CA VAL A 967 17.24 27.44 35.20
C VAL A 967 17.25 27.15 36.69
N GLU A 968 16.36 27.83 37.42
CA GLU A 968 16.00 27.50 38.79
C GLU A 968 14.85 26.48 38.80
N ILE A 969 14.98 25.44 39.62
CA ILE A 969 13.91 24.48 39.88
C ILE A 969 12.93 25.09 40.88
N VAL A 970 11.66 25.22 40.48
CA VAL A 970 10.60 25.86 41.26
C VAL A 970 9.37 24.95 41.39
N SER A 971 8.36 25.39 42.14
CA SER A 971 7.07 24.72 42.16
C SER A 971 6.48 24.67 40.75
N ALA A 972 5.83 23.56 40.38
CA ALA A 972 5.07 23.46 39.14
C ALA A 972 3.86 24.42 39.09
N HIS A 973 3.44 24.95 40.25
CA HIS A 973 2.33 25.91 40.36
C HIS A 973 2.91 27.33 40.43
N PHE A 974 2.92 28.01 39.29
CA PHE A 974 3.55 29.32 39.13
C PHE A 974 2.63 30.48 39.52
N VAL A 975 1.35 30.37 39.21
CA VAL A 975 0.35 31.44 39.41
C VAL A 975 -0.75 30.93 40.34
N ASP A 976 -1.05 31.69 41.41
CA ASP A 976 -2.09 31.37 42.41
C ASP A 976 -1.96 29.92 42.93
N PRO A 977 -0.83 29.55 43.56
CA PRO A 977 -0.56 28.17 43.97
C PRO A 977 -1.59 27.61 44.96
N ASP A 978 -2.24 28.48 45.74
CA ASP A 978 -3.29 28.10 46.70
C ASP A 978 -4.69 27.92 46.05
N GLY A 979 -4.84 28.36 44.81
CA GLY A 979 -6.06 28.18 44.01
C GLY A 979 -7.23 29.02 44.52
N GLU A 980 -6.97 30.21 45.05
CA GLU A 980 -7.99 31.08 45.63
C GLU A 980 -8.98 31.59 44.58
N LYS A 981 -8.48 31.88 43.37
CA LYS A 981 -9.29 32.41 42.27
C LYS A 981 -10.36 31.45 41.76
N LEU A 982 -10.21 30.15 42.03
CA LEU A 982 -11.17 29.11 41.64
C LEU A 982 -12.42 29.09 42.53
N ARG A 983 -12.32 29.65 43.74
CA ARG A 983 -13.29 29.42 44.83
C ARG A 983 -14.17 30.63 45.14
N VAL A 984 -13.98 31.73 44.41
CA VAL A 984 -14.74 32.99 44.53
C VAL A 984 -16.01 33.01 43.70
#